data_AF-A0A944QTF6-F1
#
_entry.id   AF-A0A944QTF6-F1
#
_cell.length_a   1.000
_cell.length_b   1.000
_cell.length_c   1.000
_cell.angle_alpha   90.00
_cell.angle_beta   90.00
_cell.angle_gamma   90.00
#
_symmetry.space_group_name_H-M   'P 1'
#
loop_
_entity.id
_entity.type
_entity.pdbx_description
1 polymer ?
#
loop_
_entity_poly.entity_id
_entity_poly.type
_entity_poly.pdbx_seq_one_letter_code
_entity_poly.pdbx_strand_id
1 'polypeptide(L)'
;MHPLQNTFTKRQIRATAILLVLGLALISTPRAGATPAPDSTADHGKFEQLKTKFKTGPEVTRACLECHTNAAKQIHRSKHWRWEYDNPATGQKLGKKHVLNNFCIAAGPNIAACSACHISYGWKDDSFDFTSEEAVDCLVCHDTTGLYSREQLRNPGKRRPKLEKFAQNVGPTSRRSCGSCHFAGGGAKAVKHGDIDPTLVAPDYFVDVHMDAEGLNFSCSTCHQGDQHELAGSRYRPNAADNQRIRIPGREEKGRASCRACHDASPHTGQEKLNDHSDRIACQTCHIPRYSRGDYGSKLWWDWSQAGKMNQEGKPFGTEDAMGFEIYNSKKGDFTWEMQTRPEYRWFNGTVLYTLIEDKIDPAAIVSINRFLGDAGSPDTRIWPVKVMRGKQPYDSEYKTLVAPLTTTDKGYWKTFNWEQSIDLGMKAVNRPYSGNYDFVTTEMLWPITHMVAPAEEALECAECHSKEGLLGNIDGIYIPGQHGNAWMDRIAMILLLLTLAGVLLHGGVRFLLRPKGESNLTHPQEKIYIFKRFERFWHWAQAILILFMLITGFEIHGIYTLFGTEQAMNLHTLAAWTLIGLWVFAIFWHITTGEWRQYIPTTEKVVAVARYYSVDIFRNQPHPFRATKLHKHNPLQRLAYLLFKLVLAPMVWISGLLYLFYNDWSQWGLGALELGMVALVHTLAAYLLAIFFIGHVYLTTTGHTVMAHIKAMLTGWEEVEAVREQQQDRDSVDG
;
A
#
# COMPACT_ATOMS: atom_id res chain seq x y z
N MET A 1 22.81 0.60 -61.58
CA MET A 1 22.96 -0.28 -62.76
C MET A 1 22.92 -1.72 -62.28
N HIS A 2 21.85 -2.45 -62.61
CA HIS A 2 21.79 -3.92 -62.63
C HIS A 2 22.67 -4.48 -63.79
N PRO A 3 22.86 -5.80 -63.98
CA PRO A 3 22.68 -6.97 -63.10
C PRO A 3 23.90 -7.96 -63.19
N LEU A 4 23.89 -9.10 -62.49
CA LEU A 4 23.65 -10.39 -63.13
C LEU A 4 23.09 -11.42 -62.15
N GLN A 5 22.17 -12.21 -62.70
CA GLN A 5 21.24 -13.15 -62.07
C GLN A 5 21.91 -14.50 -61.79
N ASN A 6 21.47 -15.19 -60.73
CA ASN A 6 21.54 -16.64 -60.71
C ASN A 6 20.21 -17.22 -60.18
N THR A 7 19.59 -18.01 -61.04
CA THR A 7 18.27 -18.60 -60.93
C THR A 7 18.31 -19.87 -60.08
N PHE A 8 17.62 -19.88 -58.94
CA PHE A 8 17.24 -21.11 -58.25
C PHE A 8 15.72 -21.31 -58.28
N THR A 9 15.33 -22.45 -58.82
CA THR A 9 13.99 -22.83 -59.27
C THR A 9 13.10 -23.29 -58.11
N LYS A 10 11.92 -22.65 -58.00
CA LYS A 10 10.84 -22.86 -57.01
C LYS A 10 10.15 -24.24 -57.03
N ARG A 11 10.79 -25.32 -57.51
CA ARG A 11 10.12 -26.61 -57.76
C ARG A 11 10.54 -27.77 -56.84
N GLN A 12 11.58 -27.62 -56.02
CA GLN A 12 12.04 -28.69 -55.10
C GLN A 12 11.65 -28.50 -53.62
N ILE A 13 11.17 -27.32 -53.20
CA ILE A 13 10.73 -27.09 -51.80
C ILE A 13 9.29 -27.57 -51.55
N ARG A 14 8.50 -27.83 -52.61
CA ARG A 14 7.11 -28.28 -52.48
C ARG A 14 6.93 -29.79 -52.25
N ALA A 15 7.95 -30.63 -52.49
CA ALA A 15 7.82 -32.08 -52.33
C ALA A 15 8.14 -32.55 -50.89
N THR A 16 8.98 -31.83 -50.14
CA THR A 16 9.37 -32.22 -48.78
C THR A 16 8.45 -31.63 -47.70
N ALA A 17 7.70 -30.57 -48.01
CA ALA A 17 6.73 -29.96 -47.08
C ALA A 17 5.37 -30.68 -47.05
N ILE A 18 5.01 -31.44 -48.10
CA ILE A 18 3.72 -32.13 -48.17
C ILE A 18 3.73 -33.48 -47.43
N LEU A 19 4.89 -34.16 -47.35
CA LEU A 19 5.01 -35.42 -46.61
C LEU A 19 5.10 -35.25 -45.08
N LEU A 20 5.54 -34.09 -44.58
CA LEU A 20 5.55 -33.80 -43.13
C LEU A 20 4.17 -33.33 -42.62
N VAL A 21 3.34 -32.74 -43.48
CA VAL A 21 1.98 -32.31 -43.13
C VAL A 21 0.97 -33.47 -43.19
N LEU A 22 1.19 -34.48 -44.03
CA LEU A 22 0.36 -35.70 -44.06
C LEU A 22 0.73 -36.73 -42.97
N GLY A 23 1.96 -36.70 -42.44
CA GLY A 23 2.40 -37.60 -41.36
C GLY A 23 1.90 -37.23 -39.95
N LEU A 24 1.57 -35.96 -39.70
CA LEU A 24 1.00 -35.50 -38.42
C LEU A 24 -0.54 -35.54 -38.37
N ALA A 25 -1.21 -35.80 -39.48
CA ALA A 25 -2.68 -35.85 -39.55
C ALA A 25 -3.28 -37.22 -39.15
N LEU A 26 -2.47 -38.27 -38.96
CA LEU A 26 -2.95 -39.65 -38.73
C LEU A 26 -2.72 -40.20 -37.31
N ILE A 27 -2.31 -39.35 -36.35
CA ILE A 27 -2.39 -39.65 -34.91
C ILE A 27 -3.25 -38.57 -34.23
N SER A 28 -4.44 -38.34 -34.77
CA SER A 28 -5.55 -37.79 -34.00
C SER A 28 -6.49 -38.95 -33.72
N THR A 29 -6.21 -39.68 -32.63
CA THR A 29 -7.28 -40.43 -32.00
C THR A 29 -8.39 -39.42 -31.75
N PRO A 30 -9.64 -39.68 -32.20
CA PRO A 30 -10.74 -38.86 -31.76
C PRO A 30 -10.78 -39.05 -30.26
N ARG A 31 -10.31 -38.04 -29.51
CA ARG A 31 -10.70 -37.91 -28.12
C ARG A 31 -12.20 -37.79 -28.22
N ALA A 32 -12.89 -38.90 -27.97
CA ALA A 32 -14.32 -38.91 -27.79
C ALA A 32 -14.57 -37.71 -26.88
N GLY A 33 -15.21 -36.68 -27.45
CA GLY A 33 -15.62 -35.53 -26.67
C GLY A 33 -16.50 -36.12 -25.60
N ALA A 34 -15.93 -36.29 -24.40
CA ALA A 34 -16.74 -36.56 -23.24
C ALA A 34 -17.73 -35.41 -23.24
N THR A 35 -18.99 -35.72 -23.54
CA THR A 35 -20.08 -34.79 -23.26
C THR A 35 -19.83 -34.35 -21.82
N PRO A 36 -19.60 -33.04 -21.56
CA PRO A 36 -19.41 -32.60 -20.19
C PRO A 36 -20.56 -33.18 -19.38
N ALA A 37 -20.23 -33.83 -18.27
CA ALA A 37 -21.24 -34.32 -17.36
C ALA A 37 -22.19 -33.15 -17.05
N PRO A 38 -23.51 -33.37 -16.96
CA PRO A 38 -24.42 -32.27 -16.68
C PRO A 38 -24.01 -31.58 -15.37
N ASP A 39 -23.63 -30.31 -15.46
CA ASP A 39 -23.11 -29.48 -14.35
C ASP A 39 -24.17 -29.15 -13.28
N SER A 40 -25.42 -29.55 -13.51
CA SER A 40 -26.58 -29.31 -12.65
C SER A 40 -27.35 -30.60 -12.42
N THR A 41 -27.91 -30.74 -11.22
CA THR A 41 -28.80 -31.85 -10.85
C THR A 41 -30.17 -31.78 -11.53
N ALA A 42 -30.50 -30.65 -12.16
CA ALA A 42 -31.75 -30.42 -12.87
C ALA A 42 -31.54 -29.68 -14.19
N ASP A 43 -32.27 -30.12 -15.23
CA ASP A 43 -32.34 -29.51 -16.55
C ASP A 43 -33.69 -28.77 -16.68
N HIS A 44 -33.64 -27.44 -16.54
CA HIS A 44 -34.83 -26.59 -16.52
C HIS A 44 -35.63 -26.64 -17.84
N GLY A 45 -35.00 -26.98 -18.96
CA GLY A 45 -35.67 -27.14 -20.25
C GLY A 45 -36.63 -28.33 -20.31
N LYS A 46 -36.50 -29.28 -19.38
CA LYS A 46 -37.32 -30.51 -19.34
C LYS A 46 -38.58 -30.40 -18.47
N PHE A 47 -38.69 -29.40 -17.60
CA PHE A 47 -39.85 -29.24 -16.73
C PHE A 47 -41.07 -28.75 -17.51
N GLU A 48 -42.18 -29.48 -17.43
CA GLU A 48 -43.44 -29.13 -18.11
C GLU A 48 -43.99 -27.77 -17.64
N GLN A 49 -43.79 -27.45 -16.35
CA GLN A 49 -44.10 -26.16 -15.74
C GLN A 49 -43.48 -24.97 -16.50
N LEU A 50 -42.30 -25.17 -17.11
CA LEU A 50 -41.55 -24.14 -17.82
C LEU A 50 -41.78 -24.16 -19.34
N LYS A 51 -42.59 -25.09 -19.87
CA LYS A 51 -42.94 -25.17 -21.30
C LYS A 51 -44.17 -24.32 -21.68
N THR A 52 -44.71 -23.56 -20.73
CA THR A 52 -45.79 -22.58 -20.97
C THR A 52 -45.26 -21.23 -21.42
N LYS A 53 -46.14 -20.37 -21.94
CA LYS A 53 -45.82 -18.98 -22.28
C LYS A 53 -46.14 -18.06 -21.11
N PHE A 54 -45.11 -17.46 -20.52
CA PHE A 54 -45.27 -16.48 -19.45
C PHE A 54 -45.48 -15.07 -20.01
N LYS A 55 -46.45 -14.35 -19.46
CA LYS A 55 -46.76 -12.95 -19.79
C LYS A 55 -46.02 -11.97 -18.89
N THR A 56 -45.72 -12.38 -17.66
CA THR A 56 -45.12 -11.51 -16.63
C THR A 56 -44.04 -12.26 -15.85
N GLY A 57 -43.11 -11.50 -15.25
CA GLY A 57 -42.09 -12.03 -14.35
C GLY A 57 -42.66 -12.83 -13.17
N PRO A 58 -43.67 -12.32 -12.44
CA PRO A 58 -44.29 -13.06 -11.34
C PRO A 58 -44.87 -14.42 -11.72
N GLU A 59 -45.38 -14.60 -12.95
CA GLU A 59 -45.82 -15.92 -13.42
C GLU A 59 -44.65 -16.91 -13.54
N VAL A 60 -43.45 -16.44 -13.92
CA VAL A 60 -42.23 -17.26 -13.92
C VAL A 60 -41.87 -17.63 -12.49
N THR A 61 -41.84 -16.65 -11.58
CA THR A 61 -41.49 -16.88 -10.17
C THR A 61 -42.45 -17.88 -9.52
N ARG A 62 -43.76 -17.76 -9.78
CA ARG A 62 -44.77 -18.73 -9.33
C ARG A 62 -44.43 -20.16 -9.78
N ALA A 63 -44.07 -20.34 -11.06
CA ALA A 63 -43.65 -21.65 -11.57
C ALA A 63 -42.36 -22.15 -10.91
N CYS A 64 -41.38 -21.28 -10.65
CA CYS A 64 -40.16 -21.63 -9.93
C CYS A 64 -40.46 -22.12 -8.49
N LEU A 65 -41.42 -21.50 -7.81
CA LEU A 65 -41.77 -21.79 -6.41
C LEU A 65 -42.46 -23.15 -6.23
N GLU A 66 -42.96 -23.78 -7.30
CA GLU A 66 -43.48 -25.16 -7.24
C GLU A 66 -42.37 -26.17 -6.84
N CYS A 67 -41.12 -25.88 -7.20
CA CYS A 67 -39.96 -26.71 -6.87
C CYS A 67 -39.03 -26.06 -5.84
N HIS A 68 -38.83 -24.74 -5.90
CA HIS A 68 -37.94 -23.97 -5.03
C HIS A 68 -38.69 -23.29 -3.87
N THR A 69 -39.48 -24.06 -3.14
CA THR A 69 -40.47 -23.61 -2.14
C THR A 69 -39.94 -22.74 -1.00
N ASN A 70 -38.62 -22.70 -0.78
CA ASN A 70 -37.97 -21.88 0.25
C ASN A 70 -37.16 -20.71 -0.32
N ALA A 71 -36.94 -20.63 -1.63
CA ALA A 71 -36.03 -19.66 -2.23
C ALA A 71 -36.48 -18.21 -2.00
N ALA A 72 -37.77 -17.91 -2.22
CA ALA A 72 -38.30 -16.57 -1.95
C ALA A 72 -38.17 -16.18 -0.46
N LYS A 73 -38.49 -17.09 0.46
CA LYS A 73 -38.37 -16.88 1.91
C LYS A 73 -36.93 -16.61 2.35
N GLN A 74 -35.97 -17.27 1.71
CA GLN A 74 -34.54 -17.02 1.90
C GLN A 74 -34.14 -15.64 1.38
N ILE A 75 -34.54 -15.31 0.14
CA ILE A 75 -34.31 -14.00 -0.47
C ILE A 75 -34.89 -12.86 0.37
N HIS A 76 -36.08 -13.04 0.94
CA HIS A 76 -36.76 -12.02 1.74
C HIS A 76 -35.95 -11.56 2.97
N ARG A 77 -35.08 -12.44 3.50
CA ARG A 77 -34.19 -12.13 4.64
C ARG A 77 -32.94 -11.35 4.21
N SER A 78 -32.54 -11.52 2.95
CA SER A 78 -31.32 -10.97 2.41
C SER A 78 -31.31 -9.42 2.33
N LYS A 79 -30.10 -8.85 2.34
CA LYS A 79 -29.88 -7.42 2.08
C LYS A 79 -30.34 -7.01 0.67
N HIS A 80 -30.35 -7.93 -0.29
CA HIS A 80 -30.74 -7.65 -1.68
C HIS A 80 -32.24 -7.38 -1.82
N TRP A 81 -33.08 -8.04 -0.99
CA TRP A 81 -34.53 -7.82 -0.93
C TRP A 81 -34.93 -6.69 0.00
N ARG A 82 -34.36 -6.65 1.21
CA ARG A 82 -34.77 -5.65 2.19
C ARG A 82 -34.26 -4.25 1.84
N TRP A 83 -33.07 -4.18 1.22
CA TRP A 83 -32.26 -2.96 1.11
C TRP A 83 -32.01 -2.28 2.45
N GLU A 84 -31.95 -3.09 3.50
CA GLU A 84 -31.72 -2.71 4.89
C GLU A 84 -30.56 -3.54 5.47
N TYR A 85 -29.85 -2.94 6.42
CA TYR A 85 -28.79 -3.59 7.17
C TYR A 85 -28.70 -2.96 8.56
N ASP A 86 -29.05 -3.73 9.59
CA ASP A 86 -28.86 -3.33 10.97
C ASP A 86 -27.39 -3.55 11.33
N ASN A 87 -26.65 -2.47 11.57
CA ASN A 87 -25.22 -2.54 11.85
C ASN A 87 -24.99 -2.81 13.33
N PRO A 88 -24.52 -4.01 13.74
CA PRO A 88 -24.33 -4.34 15.14
C PRO A 88 -23.18 -3.56 15.79
N ALA A 89 -22.21 -3.07 15.01
CA ALA A 89 -21.05 -2.35 15.54
C ALA A 89 -21.38 -0.90 15.88
N THR A 90 -22.23 -0.24 15.10
CA THR A 90 -22.58 1.17 15.29
C THR A 90 -24.00 1.39 15.82
N GLY A 91 -24.84 0.35 15.83
CA GLY A 91 -26.27 0.44 16.13
C GLY A 91 -27.10 1.12 15.02
N GLN A 92 -26.49 1.53 13.91
CA GLN A 92 -27.18 2.27 12.85
C GLN A 92 -28.03 1.35 11.97
N LYS A 93 -29.24 1.81 11.62
CA LYS A 93 -30.06 1.20 10.57
C LYS A 93 -29.61 1.73 9.20
N LEU A 94 -28.82 0.93 8.50
CA LEU A 94 -28.24 1.25 7.20
C LEU A 94 -28.98 0.51 6.07
N GLY A 95 -28.45 0.60 4.85
CA GLY A 95 -29.04 0.01 3.66
C GLY A 95 -29.46 1.07 2.65
N LYS A 96 -29.68 0.66 1.39
CA LYS A 96 -29.97 1.60 0.30
C LYS A 96 -31.27 2.39 0.53
N LYS A 97 -32.20 1.88 1.33
CA LYS A 97 -33.41 2.62 1.75
C LYS A 97 -33.10 3.81 2.67
N HIS A 98 -32.09 3.69 3.53
CA HIS A 98 -31.86 4.60 4.66
C HIS A 98 -30.68 5.54 4.44
N VAL A 99 -29.63 5.09 3.75
CA VAL A 99 -28.39 5.87 3.62
C VAL A 99 -28.47 6.92 2.51
N LEU A 100 -27.97 8.11 2.82
CA LEU A 100 -27.66 9.12 1.82
C LEU A 100 -26.32 8.80 1.12
N ASN A 101 -26.14 9.33 -0.08
CA ASN A 101 -24.87 9.33 -0.80
C ASN A 101 -24.66 10.67 -1.51
N ASN A 102 -23.46 10.95 -1.99
CA ASN A 102 -23.18 12.14 -2.79
C ASN A 102 -23.20 11.86 -4.31
N PHE A 103 -24.00 10.88 -4.73
CA PHE A 103 -24.32 10.62 -6.14
C PHE A 103 -25.74 11.10 -6.45
N CYS A 104 -26.72 10.18 -6.45
CA CYS A 104 -28.14 10.48 -6.63
C CYS A 104 -28.85 10.86 -5.32
N ILE A 105 -28.10 11.08 -4.24
CA ILE A 105 -28.58 11.52 -2.93
C ILE A 105 -29.35 10.45 -2.16
N ALA A 106 -30.61 10.18 -2.51
CA ALA A 106 -31.49 9.31 -1.73
C ALA A 106 -32.35 8.40 -2.60
N ALA A 107 -32.46 7.12 -2.22
CA ALA A 107 -33.31 6.18 -2.94
C ALA A 107 -34.78 6.25 -2.50
N GLY A 108 -35.07 6.55 -1.23
CA GLY A 108 -36.42 6.58 -0.65
C GLY A 108 -37.45 7.34 -1.49
N PRO A 109 -37.30 8.67 -1.69
CA PRO A 109 -38.24 9.44 -2.51
C PRO A 109 -38.19 9.08 -4.00
N ASN A 110 -37.16 8.36 -4.45
CA ASN A 110 -36.88 8.08 -5.86
C ASN A 110 -37.02 6.59 -6.20
N ILE A 111 -37.81 5.84 -5.41
CA ILE A 111 -37.71 4.38 -5.39
C ILE A 111 -38.12 3.73 -6.71
N ALA A 112 -39.11 4.27 -7.42
CA ALA A 112 -39.54 3.77 -8.73
C ALA A 112 -38.41 3.72 -9.78
N ALA A 113 -37.51 4.72 -9.76
CA ALA A 113 -36.34 4.75 -10.62
C ALA A 113 -35.23 3.86 -10.04
N CYS A 114 -34.98 3.94 -8.73
CA CYS A 114 -33.89 3.23 -8.07
C CYS A 114 -34.08 1.71 -8.08
N SER A 115 -35.32 1.23 -7.97
CA SER A 115 -35.73 -0.18 -7.97
C SER A 115 -35.50 -0.87 -9.31
N ALA A 116 -35.11 -0.14 -10.36
CA ALA A 116 -34.57 -0.74 -11.58
C ALA A 116 -33.38 -1.66 -11.30
N CYS A 117 -32.70 -1.51 -10.15
CA CYS A 117 -31.64 -2.39 -9.66
C CYS A 117 -32.07 -3.26 -8.46
N HIS A 118 -33.36 -3.34 -8.12
CA HIS A 118 -33.86 -4.21 -7.05
C HIS A 118 -34.30 -5.57 -7.61
N ILE A 119 -34.10 -6.64 -6.85
CA ILE A 119 -34.43 -8.02 -7.25
C ILE A 119 -35.94 -8.33 -7.10
N SER A 120 -36.80 -7.36 -7.44
CA SER A 120 -38.26 -7.52 -7.41
C SER A 120 -38.94 -7.06 -8.68
N TYR A 121 -40.12 -7.61 -8.93
CA TYR A 121 -41.10 -7.04 -9.83
C TYR A 121 -42.04 -6.07 -9.10
N GLY A 122 -42.19 -4.85 -9.62
CA GLY A 122 -43.30 -3.97 -9.23
C GLY A 122 -43.04 -2.97 -8.09
N TRP A 123 -41.88 -2.97 -7.44
CA TRP A 123 -41.58 -1.98 -6.39
C TRP A 123 -41.45 -0.55 -6.96
N LYS A 124 -42.43 0.30 -6.67
CA LYS A 124 -42.52 1.69 -7.17
C LYS A 124 -42.69 2.76 -6.10
N ASP A 125 -43.24 2.37 -4.95
CA ASP A 125 -43.54 3.22 -3.81
C ASP A 125 -43.71 2.35 -2.55
N ASP A 126 -44.19 2.95 -1.46
CA ASP A 126 -44.35 2.29 -0.16
C ASP A 126 -45.50 1.29 -0.10
N SER A 127 -46.36 1.20 -1.13
CA SER A 127 -47.42 0.19 -1.20
C SER A 127 -46.93 -1.21 -1.61
N PHE A 128 -45.64 -1.35 -1.91
CA PHE A 128 -45.06 -2.62 -2.33
C PHE A 128 -45.08 -3.67 -1.20
N ASP A 129 -45.68 -4.82 -1.49
CA ASP A 129 -45.74 -5.94 -0.56
C ASP A 129 -44.42 -6.73 -0.52
N PHE A 130 -43.60 -6.45 0.50
CA PHE A 130 -42.35 -7.17 0.73
C PHE A 130 -42.52 -8.63 1.20
N THR A 131 -43.75 -9.08 1.47
CA THR A 131 -44.06 -10.47 1.83
C THR A 131 -44.44 -11.32 0.61
N SER A 132 -44.65 -10.69 -0.55
CA SER A 132 -44.98 -11.39 -1.79
C SER A 132 -43.82 -12.24 -2.29
N GLU A 133 -43.98 -13.57 -2.28
CA GLU A 133 -42.99 -14.50 -2.82
C GLU A 133 -42.89 -14.41 -4.34
N GLU A 134 -44.02 -14.20 -5.04
CA GLU A 134 -44.07 -14.09 -6.50
C GLU A 134 -43.44 -12.80 -7.03
N ALA A 135 -43.29 -11.79 -6.17
CA ALA A 135 -42.64 -10.53 -6.54
C ALA A 135 -41.11 -10.65 -6.62
N VAL A 136 -40.50 -11.77 -6.21
CA VAL A 136 -39.05 -12.00 -6.35
C VAL A 136 -38.68 -12.17 -7.82
N ASP A 137 -37.66 -11.43 -8.29
CA ASP A 137 -37.11 -11.61 -9.63
C ASP A 137 -35.98 -12.66 -9.60
N CYS A 138 -36.33 -13.93 -9.85
CA CYS A 138 -35.34 -15.01 -9.89
C CYS A 138 -34.41 -14.91 -11.11
N LEU A 139 -34.91 -14.37 -12.23
CA LEU A 139 -34.20 -14.38 -13.51
C LEU A 139 -33.05 -13.38 -13.55
N VAL A 140 -33.13 -12.27 -12.81
CA VAL A 140 -32.07 -11.24 -12.81
C VAL A 140 -30.70 -11.78 -12.39
N CYS A 141 -30.67 -12.79 -11.52
CA CYS A 141 -29.44 -13.43 -11.07
C CYS A 141 -29.16 -14.74 -11.82
N HIS A 142 -30.18 -15.48 -12.24
CA HIS A 142 -30.02 -16.83 -12.75
C HIS A 142 -30.13 -16.97 -14.28
N ASP A 143 -30.44 -15.91 -15.03
CA ASP A 143 -30.39 -15.97 -16.50
C ASP A 143 -28.97 -16.26 -17.01
N THR A 144 -28.83 -17.35 -17.77
CA THR A 144 -27.56 -17.68 -18.45
C THR A 144 -27.57 -17.31 -19.93
N THR A 145 -28.71 -16.86 -20.48
CA THR A 145 -28.78 -16.45 -21.89
C THR A 145 -28.06 -15.13 -22.15
N GLY A 146 -27.90 -14.30 -21.11
CA GLY A 146 -27.28 -12.97 -21.20
C GLY A 146 -28.18 -11.93 -21.87
N LEU A 147 -29.45 -12.27 -22.09
CA LEU A 147 -30.44 -11.45 -22.79
C LEU A 147 -31.56 -10.96 -21.88
N TYR A 148 -31.65 -11.44 -20.64
CA TYR A 148 -32.64 -10.96 -19.69
C TYR A 148 -32.40 -9.48 -19.35
N SER A 149 -33.40 -8.64 -19.60
CA SER A 149 -33.37 -7.22 -19.26
C SER A 149 -34.70 -6.77 -18.69
N ARG A 150 -34.66 -6.28 -17.45
CA ARG A 150 -35.84 -5.68 -16.78
C ARG A 150 -36.35 -4.44 -17.53
N GLU A 151 -35.47 -3.70 -18.19
CA GLU A 151 -35.87 -2.56 -19.01
C GLU A 151 -36.71 -2.99 -20.20
N GLN A 152 -36.26 -4.03 -20.93
CA GLN A 152 -37.01 -4.60 -22.05
C GLN A 152 -38.35 -5.23 -21.62
N LEU A 153 -38.47 -5.65 -20.36
CA LEU A 153 -39.75 -6.10 -19.80
C LEU A 153 -40.69 -4.95 -19.47
N ARG A 154 -40.17 -3.81 -18.97
CA ARG A 154 -40.96 -2.61 -18.67
C ARG A 154 -41.41 -1.90 -19.95
N ASN A 155 -40.50 -1.80 -20.92
CA ASN A 155 -40.72 -1.16 -22.23
C ASN A 155 -40.41 -2.17 -23.35
N PRO A 156 -41.25 -3.19 -23.53
CA PRO A 156 -41.07 -4.10 -24.64
C PRO A 156 -41.28 -3.27 -25.91
N GLY A 157 -40.26 -3.18 -26.75
CA GLY A 157 -40.41 -2.58 -28.07
C GLY A 157 -41.39 -3.39 -28.94
N LYS A 158 -41.12 -3.51 -30.24
CA LYS A 158 -42.01 -4.26 -31.14
C LYS A 158 -42.18 -5.75 -30.80
N ARG A 159 -41.29 -6.33 -29.97
CA ARG A 159 -41.31 -7.75 -29.59
C ARG A 159 -41.04 -7.91 -28.11
N ARG A 160 -41.96 -8.58 -27.41
CA ARG A 160 -41.77 -8.94 -25.99
C ARG A 160 -40.68 -10.01 -25.83
N PRO A 161 -39.84 -9.92 -24.78
CA PRO A 161 -38.92 -11.00 -24.42
C PRO A 161 -39.70 -12.30 -24.13
N LYS A 162 -39.15 -13.43 -24.57
CA LYS A 162 -39.72 -14.76 -24.35
C LYS A 162 -39.26 -15.28 -23.00
N LEU A 163 -40.00 -14.95 -21.95
CA LEU A 163 -39.68 -15.29 -20.57
C LEU A 163 -39.50 -16.81 -20.35
N GLU A 164 -40.24 -17.63 -21.09
CA GLU A 164 -40.10 -19.09 -21.07
C GLU A 164 -38.69 -19.56 -21.45
N LYS A 165 -38.02 -18.86 -22.37
CA LYS A 165 -36.66 -19.19 -22.75
C LYS A 165 -35.66 -18.89 -21.64
N PHE A 166 -35.84 -17.80 -20.91
CA PHE A 166 -34.97 -17.47 -19.78
C PHE A 166 -35.17 -18.47 -18.65
N ALA A 167 -36.43 -18.78 -18.32
CA ALA A 167 -36.78 -19.76 -17.29
C ALA A 167 -36.20 -21.16 -17.59
N GLN A 168 -36.24 -21.60 -18.85
CA GLN A 168 -35.68 -22.89 -19.28
C GLN A 168 -34.14 -22.93 -19.27
N ASN A 169 -33.47 -21.77 -19.28
CA ASN A 169 -32.01 -21.65 -19.33
C ASN A 169 -31.47 -20.99 -18.05
N VAL A 170 -32.14 -21.16 -16.91
CA VAL A 170 -31.60 -20.69 -15.63
C VAL A 170 -30.41 -21.54 -15.18
N GLY A 171 -29.47 -20.93 -14.47
CA GLY A 171 -28.27 -21.59 -13.98
C GLY A 171 -27.54 -20.78 -12.90
N PRO A 172 -26.27 -21.14 -12.61
CA PRO A 172 -25.44 -20.40 -11.67
C PRO A 172 -25.28 -18.92 -12.05
N THR A 173 -25.09 -18.05 -11.05
CA THR A 173 -24.85 -16.63 -11.28
C THR A 173 -23.55 -16.39 -12.05
N SER A 174 -23.53 -15.38 -12.90
CA SER A 174 -22.35 -14.94 -13.66
C SER A 174 -21.97 -13.48 -13.33
N ARG A 175 -20.75 -13.05 -13.70
CA ARG A 175 -20.34 -11.64 -13.58
C ARG A 175 -21.33 -10.70 -14.29
N ARG A 176 -21.89 -11.12 -15.43
CA ARG A 176 -22.93 -10.38 -16.16
C ARG A 176 -24.22 -10.23 -15.35
N SER A 177 -24.70 -11.30 -14.72
CA SER A 177 -25.94 -11.27 -13.93
C SER A 177 -25.83 -10.33 -12.72
N CYS A 178 -24.73 -10.40 -11.96
CA CYS A 178 -24.43 -9.48 -10.86
C CYS A 178 -24.26 -8.05 -11.39
N GLY A 179 -23.53 -7.94 -12.49
CA GLY A 179 -23.22 -6.71 -13.20
C GLY A 179 -24.43 -5.92 -13.70
N SER A 180 -25.57 -6.57 -13.91
CA SER A 180 -26.84 -5.92 -14.27
C SER A 180 -27.25 -4.80 -13.30
N CYS A 181 -26.77 -4.87 -12.06
CA CYS A 181 -26.95 -3.86 -11.02
C CYS A 181 -25.62 -3.26 -10.53
N HIS A 182 -24.55 -4.06 -10.47
CA HIS A 182 -23.30 -3.65 -9.82
C HIS A 182 -22.38 -2.82 -10.74
N PHE A 183 -22.41 -3.03 -12.05
CA PHE A 183 -21.56 -2.29 -13.00
C PHE A 183 -22.02 -0.86 -13.27
N ALA A 184 -23.31 -0.58 -13.03
CA ALA A 184 -23.92 0.72 -13.24
C ALA A 184 -24.69 1.15 -11.99
N GLY A 185 -24.20 2.20 -11.32
CA GLY A 185 -24.81 2.76 -10.12
C GLY A 185 -24.51 4.25 -10.05
N GLY A 186 -25.47 5.06 -9.59
CA GLY A 186 -25.33 6.53 -9.61
C GLY A 186 -25.59 7.16 -10.99
N GLY A 187 -26.28 6.44 -11.88
CA GLY A 187 -26.76 6.98 -13.17
C GLY A 187 -25.89 6.68 -14.39
N ALA A 188 -24.74 6.03 -14.23
CA ALA A 188 -23.91 5.51 -15.33
C ALA A 188 -22.99 4.36 -14.87
N LYS A 189 -22.22 3.79 -15.80
CA LYS A 189 -21.24 2.72 -15.57
C LYS A 189 -20.02 3.25 -14.80
N ALA A 190 -19.38 2.42 -13.97
CA ALA A 190 -18.19 2.74 -13.16
C ALA A 190 -18.28 3.97 -12.21
N VAL A 191 -19.42 4.68 -12.17
CA VAL A 191 -19.59 5.91 -11.38
C VAL A 191 -19.41 5.68 -9.89
N LYS A 192 -19.88 4.56 -9.34
CA LYS A 192 -19.97 4.37 -7.89
C LYS A 192 -18.72 3.75 -7.29
N HIS A 193 -18.46 2.46 -7.56
CA HIS A 193 -17.34 1.73 -6.97
C HIS A 193 -15.99 2.09 -7.61
N GLY A 194 -15.94 2.26 -8.94
CA GLY A 194 -14.71 2.56 -9.68
C GLY A 194 -13.85 1.33 -9.99
N ASP A 195 -13.91 0.28 -9.17
CA ASP A 195 -13.28 -1.04 -9.40
C ASP A 195 -14.25 -2.11 -9.92
N ILE A 196 -15.49 -1.72 -10.24
CA ILE A 196 -16.53 -2.63 -10.74
C ILE A 196 -17.29 -1.97 -11.90
N ASP A 197 -17.10 -2.52 -13.10
CA ASP A 197 -17.69 -2.01 -14.34
C ASP A 197 -17.88 -3.14 -15.39
N PRO A 198 -18.54 -2.88 -16.54
CA PRO A 198 -18.84 -3.90 -17.53
C PRO A 198 -17.64 -4.62 -18.17
N THR A 199 -16.44 -4.05 -18.15
CA THR A 199 -15.22 -4.74 -18.61
C THR A 199 -15.01 -6.04 -17.82
N LEU A 200 -15.45 -6.11 -16.56
CA LEU A 200 -15.40 -7.31 -15.74
C LEU A 200 -16.33 -8.45 -16.19
N VAL A 201 -17.14 -8.29 -17.25
CA VAL A 201 -17.86 -9.44 -17.82
C VAL A 201 -16.87 -10.47 -18.36
N ALA A 202 -15.85 -10.02 -19.07
CA ALA A 202 -14.78 -10.82 -19.64
C ALA A 202 -13.49 -9.98 -19.67
N PRO A 203 -12.91 -9.71 -18.48
CA PRO A 203 -11.70 -8.90 -18.39
C PRO A 203 -10.49 -9.70 -18.87
N ASP A 204 -9.43 -9.00 -19.26
CA ASP A 204 -8.11 -9.61 -19.40
C ASP A 204 -7.40 -9.72 -18.04
N TYR A 205 -6.25 -10.39 -18.03
CA TYR A 205 -5.38 -10.58 -16.87
C TYR A 205 -4.92 -9.27 -16.22
N PHE A 206 -4.73 -8.20 -17.00
CA PHE A 206 -4.27 -6.92 -16.48
C PHE A 206 -5.40 -6.17 -15.77
N VAL A 207 -6.66 -6.31 -16.17
CA VAL A 207 -7.78 -5.67 -15.47
C VAL A 207 -8.05 -6.30 -14.11
N ASP A 208 -8.15 -7.64 -14.03
CA ASP A 208 -8.31 -8.36 -12.76
C ASP A 208 -7.82 -9.82 -12.88
N VAL A 209 -6.77 -10.17 -12.14
CA VAL A 209 -6.14 -11.51 -12.22
C VAL A 209 -7.05 -12.67 -11.78
N HIS A 210 -8.07 -12.41 -10.96
CA HIS A 210 -8.99 -13.44 -10.49
C HIS A 210 -10.14 -13.66 -11.49
N MET A 211 -10.62 -12.57 -12.09
CA MET A 211 -11.75 -12.59 -13.02
C MET A 211 -11.34 -12.72 -14.49
N ASP A 212 -10.04 -12.71 -14.79
CA ASP A 212 -9.46 -12.93 -16.13
C ASP A 212 -10.19 -14.05 -16.88
N ALA A 213 -10.78 -13.70 -18.03
CA ALA A 213 -11.62 -14.58 -18.81
C ALA A 213 -10.87 -15.80 -19.37
N GLU A 214 -9.56 -15.66 -19.60
CA GLU A 214 -8.70 -16.74 -20.11
C GLU A 214 -7.92 -17.47 -19.01
N GLY A 215 -7.90 -16.92 -17.80
CA GLY A 215 -7.22 -17.45 -16.62
C GLY A 215 -8.17 -18.14 -15.62
N LEU A 216 -8.14 -17.68 -14.37
CA LEU A 216 -8.96 -18.27 -13.29
C LEU A 216 -10.47 -18.10 -13.52
N ASN A 217 -10.87 -17.06 -14.25
CA ASN A 217 -12.24 -16.81 -14.70
C ASN A 217 -13.28 -16.85 -13.57
N PHE A 218 -12.97 -16.30 -12.40
CA PHE A 218 -13.86 -16.35 -11.25
C PHE A 218 -15.18 -15.61 -11.50
N SER A 219 -16.30 -16.26 -11.16
CA SER A 219 -17.58 -15.57 -10.98
C SER A 219 -17.56 -14.73 -9.70
N CYS A 220 -18.45 -13.73 -9.57
CA CYS A 220 -18.58 -12.99 -8.31
C CYS A 220 -18.87 -13.94 -7.13
N SER A 221 -19.72 -14.94 -7.35
CA SER A 221 -20.10 -15.98 -6.37
C SER A 221 -18.96 -16.91 -5.95
N THR A 222 -17.83 -16.92 -6.68
CA THR A 222 -16.65 -17.70 -6.29
C THR A 222 -16.09 -17.19 -4.96
N CYS A 223 -16.01 -15.86 -4.79
CA CYS A 223 -15.57 -15.20 -3.56
C CYS A 223 -16.77 -14.81 -2.67
N HIS A 224 -17.81 -14.23 -3.27
CA HIS A 224 -19.07 -13.87 -2.60
C HIS A 224 -20.00 -15.08 -2.46
N GLN A 225 -19.50 -16.14 -1.84
CA GLN A 225 -20.28 -17.34 -1.60
C GLN A 225 -21.50 -17.00 -0.75
N GLY A 226 -22.65 -17.56 -1.14
CA GLY A 226 -23.90 -17.42 -0.41
C GLY A 226 -24.32 -18.75 0.19
N ASP A 227 -24.96 -18.66 1.35
CA ASP A 227 -25.74 -19.75 1.92
C ASP A 227 -27.16 -19.25 2.12
N GLN A 228 -28.15 -20.06 1.74
CA GLN A 228 -29.57 -19.66 1.82
C GLN A 228 -29.84 -18.29 1.18
N HIS A 229 -29.27 -18.02 0.01
CA HIS A 229 -29.35 -16.74 -0.72
C HIS A 229 -28.84 -15.50 0.04
N GLU A 230 -28.12 -15.67 1.15
CA GLU A 230 -27.39 -14.60 1.81
C GLU A 230 -25.93 -14.57 1.31
N LEU A 231 -25.62 -13.62 0.42
CA LEU A 231 -24.28 -13.43 -0.12
C LEU A 231 -23.33 -12.80 0.91
N ALA A 232 -22.14 -13.37 1.04
CA ALA A 232 -21.06 -12.85 1.87
C ALA A 232 -20.49 -11.53 1.33
N GLY A 233 -19.90 -10.75 2.22
CA GLY A 233 -19.36 -9.42 1.92
C GLY A 233 -20.39 -8.30 2.13
N SER A 234 -19.91 -7.15 2.59
CA SER A 234 -20.73 -5.96 2.79
C SER A 234 -19.86 -4.72 2.85
N ARG A 235 -20.26 -3.66 2.13
CA ARG A 235 -19.65 -2.34 2.29
C ARG A 235 -19.97 -1.67 3.63
N TYR A 236 -20.99 -2.14 4.35
CA TYR A 236 -21.38 -1.59 5.66
C TYR A 236 -20.60 -2.19 6.82
N ARG A 237 -19.97 -3.35 6.59
CA ARG A 237 -19.09 -4.03 7.54
C ARG A 237 -18.12 -4.92 6.76
N PRO A 238 -17.13 -4.32 6.07
CA PRO A 238 -16.07 -5.08 5.41
C PRO A 238 -15.18 -5.75 6.45
N ASN A 239 -14.56 -6.86 6.08
CA ASN A 239 -13.52 -7.46 6.90
C ASN A 239 -12.19 -6.74 6.64
N ALA A 240 -11.80 -5.83 7.54
CA ALA A 240 -10.61 -5.00 7.33
C ALA A 240 -9.29 -5.70 7.65
N ALA A 241 -9.28 -6.59 8.64
CA ALA A 241 -8.15 -7.42 9.01
C ALA A 241 -8.60 -8.88 9.09
N ASP A 242 -8.29 -9.66 8.06
CA ASP A 242 -8.52 -11.10 8.11
C ASP A 242 -7.32 -11.78 8.78
N ASN A 243 -7.41 -11.99 10.09
CA ASN A 243 -6.36 -12.66 10.87
C ASN A 243 -6.61 -14.17 10.99
N GLN A 244 -7.64 -14.70 10.33
CA GLN A 244 -7.96 -16.13 10.35
C GLN A 244 -7.03 -16.90 9.39
N ARG A 245 -6.73 -18.16 9.72
CA ARG A 245 -5.99 -19.08 8.83
C ARG A 245 -6.82 -19.40 7.58
N ILE A 246 -6.17 -19.84 6.50
CA ILE A 246 -6.82 -20.24 5.24
C ILE A 246 -8.07 -21.07 5.54
N ARG A 247 -9.22 -20.55 5.11
CA ARG A 247 -10.53 -21.09 5.49
C ARG A 247 -10.73 -22.47 4.85
N ILE A 248 -10.98 -23.48 5.67
CA ILE A 248 -11.31 -24.84 5.19
C ILE A 248 -12.79 -24.84 4.76
N PRO A 249 -13.12 -25.27 3.53
CA PRO A 249 -14.51 -25.38 3.09
C PRO A 249 -15.35 -26.21 4.09
N GLY A 250 -16.45 -25.63 4.60
CA GLY A 250 -17.42 -26.35 5.43
C GLY A 250 -17.23 -26.29 6.95
N ARG A 251 -16.23 -25.56 7.47
CA ARG A 251 -16.12 -25.25 8.90
C ARG A 251 -15.80 -23.76 9.12
N GLU A 252 -16.73 -23.10 9.79
CA GLU A 252 -16.65 -21.74 10.38
C GLU A 252 -16.63 -20.55 9.40
N GLU A 253 -17.57 -19.64 9.65
CA GLU A 253 -17.93 -18.40 8.93
C GLU A 253 -18.22 -18.47 7.41
N LYS A 254 -19.42 -18.02 7.06
CA LYS A 254 -19.99 -18.08 5.71
C LYS A 254 -19.41 -16.98 4.82
N GLY A 255 -18.24 -17.20 4.20
CA GLY A 255 -17.75 -16.35 3.11
C GLY A 255 -16.27 -16.53 2.75
N ARG A 256 -15.90 -16.24 1.49
CA ARG A 256 -14.50 -16.20 1.01
C ARG A 256 -14.12 -14.84 0.43
N ALA A 257 -14.78 -13.77 0.88
CA ALA A 257 -14.62 -12.42 0.34
C ALA A 257 -13.41 -11.66 0.93
N SER A 258 -12.34 -12.36 1.28
CA SER A 258 -11.08 -11.82 1.80
C SER A 258 -9.91 -12.54 1.13
N CYS A 259 -8.76 -11.87 1.00
CA CYS A 259 -7.57 -12.44 0.37
C CYS A 259 -7.10 -13.71 1.10
N ARG A 260 -7.07 -13.68 2.44
CA ARG A 260 -6.63 -14.79 3.28
C ARG A 260 -7.60 -15.98 3.34
N ALA A 261 -8.78 -15.89 2.70
CA ALA A 261 -9.62 -17.06 2.49
C ALA A 261 -9.00 -18.06 1.49
N CYS A 262 -8.14 -17.59 0.58
CA CYS A 262 -7.49 -18.40 -0.45
C CYS A 262 -5.95 -18.33 -0.40
N HIS A 263 -5.39 -17.23 0.09
CA HIS A 263 -3.95 -17.00 0.19
C HIS A 263 -3.45 -17.21 1.63
N ASP A 264 -2.20 -17.63 1.77
CA ASP A 264 -1.56 -17.77 3.09
C ASP A 264 -1.41 -16.41 3.79
N ALA A 265 -1.17 -16.44 5.10
CA ALA A 265 -0.86 -15.25 5.88
C ALA A 265 0.47 -14.60 5.45
N SER A 266 1.40 -15.40 4.94
CA SER A 266 2.73 -15.00 4.48
C SER A 266 2.99 -15.46 3.03
N PRO A 267 2.32 -14.86 2.04
CA PRO A 267 2.35 -15.35 0.65
C PRO A 267 3.66 -15.04 -0.08
N HIS A 268 4.52 -14.15 0.44
CA HIS A 268 5.72 -13.68 -0.25
C HIS A 268 6.93 -14.54 0.12
N THR A 269 7.23 -15.55 -0.71
CA THR A 269 8.38 -16.43 -0.49
C THR A 269 9.68 -15.72 -0.83
N GLY A 270 10.65 -15.72 0.08
CA GLY A 270 11.94 -15.03 -0.12
C GLY A 270 11.90 -13.52 0.09
N GLN A 271 10.74 -12.97 0.45
CA GLN A 271 10.54 -11.54 0.76
C GLN A 271 9.78 -11.40 2.07
N GLU A 272 10.36 -11.93 3.16
CA GLU A 272 9.70 -11.96 4.48
C GLU A 272 9.26 -10.58 4.98
N LYS A 273 9.98 -9.52 4.59
CA LYS A 273 9.60 -8.16 4.95
C LYS A 273 8.26 -7.73 4.34
N LEU A 274 7.83 -8.28 3.20
CA LEU A 274 6.48 -8.02 2.68
C LEU A 274 5.40 -8.74 3.50
N ASN A 275 5.69 -9.93 4.03
CA ASN A 275 4.77 -10.66 4.92
C ASN A 275 4.49 -9.85 6.19
N ASP A 276 5.55 -9.30 6.77
CA ASP A 276 5.55 -8.33 7.86
C ASP A 276 4.65 -7.09 7.61
N HIS A 277 4.58 -6.58 6.39
CA HIS A 277 3.72 -5.42 6.09
C HIS A 277 2.23 -5.75 6.21
N SER A 278 1.84 -7.02 6.02
CA SER A 278 0.43 -7.44 6.11
C SER A 278 -0.18 -7.26 7.52
N ASP A 279 0.65 -7.00 8.53
CA ASP A 279 0.22 -6.64 9.89
C ASP A 279 -0.35 -5.22 10.00
N ARG A 280 -0.03 -4.34 9.05
CA ARG A 280 -0.49 -2.93 9.07
C ARG A 280 -1.06 -2.47 7.74
N ILE A 281 -0.76 -3.14 6.64
CA ILE A 281 -1.19 -2.78 5.29
C ILE A 281 -2.11 -3.89 4.76
N ALA A 282 -3.28 -3.49 4.24
CA ALA A 282 -4.21 -4.44 3.62
C ALA A 282 -3.63 -4.96 2.28
N CYS A 283 -3.87 -6.22 1.92
CA CYS A 283 -3.43 -6.78 0.64
C CYS A 283 -3.88 -5.92 -0.55
N GLN A 284 -5.10 -5.38 -0.47
CA GLN A 284 -5.69 -4.50 -1.47
C GLN A 284 -4.83 -3.25 -1.72
N THR A 285 -4.19 -2.70 -0.69
CA THR A 285 -3.37 -1.48 -0.80
C THR A 285 -2.22 -1.71 -1.77
N CYS A 286 -1.51 -2.85 -1.65
CA CYS A 286 -0.38 -3.17 -2.52
C CYS A 286 -0.83 -3.73 -3.87
N HIS A 287 -1.87 -4.56 -3.90
CA HIS A 287 -2.26 -5.30 -5.10
C HIS A 287 -3.34 -4.63 -5.96
N ILE A 288 -3.87 -3.46 -5.55
CA ILE A 288 -4.77 -2.64 -6.36
C ILE A 288 -4.19 -1.23 -6.46
N PRO A 289 -3.07 -1.06 -7.21
CA PRO A 289 -2.36 0.22 -7.29
C PRO A 289 -3.21 1.31 -7.96
N ARG A 290 -4.13 0.92 -8.85
CA ARG A 290 -5.10 1.77 -9.56
C ARG A 290 -6.45 1.07 -9.63
N TYR A 291 -7.55 1.83 -9.69
CA TYR A 291 -8.87 1.34 -10.10
C TYR A 291 -9.31 2.04 -11.38
N SER A 292 -10.50 1.70 -11.91
CA SER A 292 -10.96 2.21 -13.21
C SER A 292 -10.01 1.81 -14.34
N ARG A 293 -9.56 0.54 -14.30
CA ARG A 293 -8.51 0.02 -15.18
C ARG A 293 -9.01 -0.50 -16.53
N GLY A 294 -10.31 -0.75 -16.63
CA GLY A 294 -10.98 -1.17 -17.86
C GLY A 294 -11.36 0.00 -18.77
N ASP A 295 -12.46 -0.14 -19.49
CA ASP A 295 -12.88 0.79 -20.55
C ASP A 295 -13.62 2.03 -20.03
N TYR A 296 -13.83 2.14 -18.71
CA TYR A 296 -14.70 3.14 -18.11
C TYR A 296 -13.96 3.95 -17.06
N GLY A 297 -14.18 5.27 -17.09
CA GLY A 297 -13.74 6.21 -16.06
C GLY A 297 -14.65 6.21 -14.84
N SER A 298 -14.06 6.54 -13.70
CA SER A 298 -14.74 6.66 -12.42
C SER A 298 -15.02 8.12 -12.13
N LYS A 299 -16.26 8.43 -11.74
CA LYS A 299 -16.63 9.78 -11.31
C LYS A 299 -16.05 10.05 -9.93
N LEU A 300 -15.32 11.15 -9.79
CA LEU A 300 -14.68 11.58 -8.53
C LEU A 300 -15.28 12.87 -7.97
N TRP A 301 -15.98 13.63 -8.80
CA TRP A 301 -16.65 14.87 -8.42
C TRP A 301 -18.07 14.95 -8.98
N TRP A 302 -19.03 15.39 -8.17
CA TRP A 302 -20.40 15.73 -8.61
C TRP A 302 -20.91 16.97 -7.85
N ASP A 303 -21.07 18.09 -8.55
CA ASP A 303 -21.59 19.34 -7.99
C ASP A 303 -23.03 19.60 -8.42
N TRP A 304 -23.99 19.31 -7.53
CA TRP A 304 -25.41 19.60 -7.75
C TRP A 304 -25.75 21.10 -7.70
N SER A 305 -24.90 21.95 -7.11
CA SER A 305 -25.15 23.41 -7.04
C SER A 305 -25.13 24.06 -8.43
N GLN A 306 -24.48 23.40 -9.38
CA GLN A 306 -24.36 23.86 -10.75
C GLN A 306 -25.50 23.39 -11.65
N ALA A 307 -26.43 22.58 -11.13
CA ALA A 307 -27.57 22.11 -11.89
C ALA A 307 -28.56 23.24 -12.20
N GLY A 308 -29.33 23.10 -13.28
CA GLY A 308 -30.37 24.04 -13.69
C GLY A 308 -29.96 25.05 -14.77
N LYS A 309 -28.68 25.11 -15.19
CA LYS A 309 -28.29 25.99 -16.30
C LYS A 309 -28.93 25.50 -17.60
N MET A 310 -29.51 26.42 -18.35
CA MET A 310 -30.13 26.18 -19.65
C MET A 310 -29.27 26.75 -20.77
N ASN A 311 -29.45 26.26 -22.00
CA ASN A 311 -28.80 26.86 -23.16
C ASN A 311 -29.47 28.19 -23.54
N GLN A 312 -28.98 28.85 -24.60
CA GLN A 312 -29.52 30.13 -25.09
C GLN A 312 -30.99 30.07 -25.51
N GLU A 313 -31.51 28.87 -25.80
CA GLU A 313 -32.92 28.63 -26.17
C GLU A 313 -33.80 28.28 -24.98
N GLY A 314 -33.27 28.32 -23.75
CA GLY A 314 -34.00 27.93 -22.53
C GLY A 314 -34.22 26.42 -22.38
N LYS A 315 -33.47 25.58 -23.10
CA LYS A 315 -33.58 24.12 -23.04
C LYS A 315 -32.46 23.50 -22.18
N PRO A 316 -32.72 22.36 -21.51
CA PRO A 316 -31.67 21.63 -20.81
C PRO A 316 -30.66 21.06 -21.80
N PHE A 317 -29.39 21.02 -21.38
CA PHE A 317 -28.27 20.54 -22.17
C PHE A 317 -27.32 19.68 -21.35
N GLY A 318 -26.43 18.98 -22.03
CA GLY A 318 -25.29 18.30 -21.44
C GLY A 318 -24.04 18.61 -22.22
N THR A 319 -22.88 18.39 -21.61
CA THR A 319 -21.58 18.57 -22.24
C THR A 319 -20.72 17.38 -21.91
N GLU A 320 -19.98 16.90 -22.90
CA GLU A 320 -19.01 15.82 -22.77
C GLU A 320 -17.60 16.37 -23.01
N ASP A 321 -16.60 15.72 -22.40
CA ASP A 321 -15.21 15.99 -22.73
C ASP A 321 -14.77 15.28 -24.03
N ALA A 322 -13.49 15.42 -24.39
CA ALA A 322 -12.93 14.79 -25.59
C ALA A 322 -12.93 13.25 -25.55
N MET A 323 -13.08 12.65 -24.37
CA MET A 323 -13.16 11.20 -24.17
C MET A 323 -14.61 10.68 -24.13
N GLY A 324 -15.60 11.58 -24.26
CA GLY A 324 -17.02 11.24 -24.22
C GLY A 324 -17.58 11.09 -22.81
N PHE A 325 -16.88 11.57 -21.77
CA PHE A 325 -17.43 11.61 -20.41
C PHE A 325 -18.32 12.84 -20.23
N GLU A 326 -19.57 12.63 -19.78
CA GLU A 326 -20.49 13.72 -19.41
C GLU A 326 -19.88 14.55 -18.27
N ILE A 327 -19.41 15.77 -18.56
CA ILE A 327 -18.81 16.71 -17.60
C ILE A 327 -19.82 17.73 -17.06
N TYR A 328 -20.96 17.90 -17.73
CA TYR A 328 -22.07 18.71 -17.25
C TYR A 328 -23.41 18.15 -17.73
N ASN A 329 -24.44 18.25 -16.90
CA ASN A 329 -25.82 17.98 -17.27
C ASN A 329 -26.78 18.92 -16.53
N SER A 330 -27.68 19.63 -17.22
CA SER A 330 -28.64 20.55 -16.58
C SER A 330 -29.44 19.93 -15.44
N LYS A 331 -29.72 18.63 -15.48
CA LYS A 331 -30.48 17.92 -14.44
C LYS A 331 -29.66 17.54 -13.21
N LYS A 332 -28.32 17.57 -13.31
CA LYS A 332 -27.42 16.95 -12.33
C LYS A 332 -26.26 17.85 -11.90
N GLY A 333 -25.87 18.83 -12.70
CA GLY A 333 -24.75 19.74 -12.44
C GLY A 333 -23.45 19.29 -13.09
N ASP A 334 -22.32 19.68 -12.48
CA ASP A 334 -20.97 19.45 -13.01
C ASP A 334 -20.36 18.13 -12.51
N PHE A 335 -19.50 17.53 -13.32
CA PHE A 335 -18.83 16.26 -13.05
C PHE A 335 -17.33 16.31 -13.36
N THR A 336 -16.56 15.48 -12.66
CA THR A 336 -15.17 15.16 -13.01
C THR A 336 -14.95 13.67 -12.97
N TRP A 337 -14.20 13.18 -13.95
CA TRP A 337 -13.94 11.77 -14.18
C TRP A 337 -12.43 11.53 -14.29
N GLU A 338 -12.01 10.32 -13.93
CA GLU A 338 -10.64 9.88 -14.08
C GLU A 338 -10.62 8.39 -14.43
N MET A 339 -9.65 7.97 -15.25
CA MET A 339 -9.34 6.57 -15.53
C MET A 339 -8.00 6.22 -14.89
N GLN A 340 -7.76 4.92 -14.63
CA GLN A 340 -6.52 4.46 -13.98
C GLN A 340 -6.25 5.27 -12.70
N THR A 341 -7.28 5.47 -11.89
CA THR A 341 -7.23 6.36 -10.73
C THR A 341 -6.48 5.70 -9.59
N ARG A 342 -5.59 6.45 -8.96
CA ARG A 342 -4.88 5.99 -7.76
C ARG A 342 -5.82 6.07 -6.54
N PRO A 343 -5.94 5.01 -5.73
CA PRO A 343 -6.69 5.08 -4.48
C PRO A 343 -6.11 6.11 -3.52
N GLU A 344 -6.95 6.65 -2.66
CA GLU A 344 -6.49 7.25 -1.42
C GLU A 344 -6.41 6.19 -0.34
N TYR A 345 -5.59 6.41 0.69
CA TYR A 345 -5.38 5.44 1.75
C TYR A 345 -5.96 5.92 3.07
N ARG A 346 -6.59 5.02 3.85
CA ARG A 346 -7.14 5.33 5.17
C ARG A 346 -6.90 4.17 6.13
N TRP A 347 -6.69 4.51 7.40
CA TRP A 347 -6.81 3.51 8.47
C TRP A 347 -8.23 2.97 8.53
N PHE A 348 -8.34 1.65 8.65
CA PHE A 348 -9.63 1.00 8.65
C PHE A 348 -9.65 -0.28 9.50
N ASN A 349 -10.63 -0.37 10.40
CA ASN A 349 -10.86 -1.50 11.31
C ASN A 349 -12.14 -2.31 10.97
N GLY A 350 -12.77 -2.03 9.83
CA GLY A 350 -13.99 -2.71 9.37
C GLY A 350 -15.29 -2.01 9.78
N THR A 351 -15.21 -0.98 10.65
CA THR A 351 -16.36 -0.20 11.09
C THR A 351 -16.52 1.04 10.23
N VAL A 352 -17.70 1.19 9.62
CA VAL A 352 -18.07 2.37 8.83
C VAL A 352 -19.22 3.09 9.51
N LEU A 353 -19.00 4.34 9.89
CA LEU A 353 -20.01 5.23 10.44
C LEU A 353 -20.62 6.06 9.31
N TYR A 354 -21.94 6.14 9.23
CA TYR A 354 -22.64 6.96 8.23
C TYR A 354 -23.25 8.21 8.87
N THR A 355 -23.29 9.30 8.12
CA THR A 355 -24.12 10.47 8.42
C THR A 355 -25.54 10.16 7.93
N LEU A 356 -26.48 10.05 8.84
CA LEU A 356 -27.89 9.78 8.58
C LEU A 356 -28.66 11.08 8.32
N ILE A 357 -29.88 10.97 7.80
CA ILE A 357 -30.68 12.14 7.39
C ILE A 357 -31.09 13.02 8.58
N GLU A 358 -31.16 12.47 9.79
CA GLU A 358 -31.40 13.20 11.03
C GLU A 358 -30.16 13.85 11.65
N ASP A 359 -28.96 13.50 11.18
CA ASP A 359 -27.72 13.99 11.80
C ASP A 359 -27.45 15.44 11.40
N LYS A 360 -27.07 16.25 12.40
CA LYS A 360 -26.62 17.61 12.17
C LYS A 360 -25.23 17.61 11.55
N ILE A 361 -25.02 18.50 10.59
CA ILE A 361 -23.77 18.71 9.88
C ILE A 361 -23.19 20.10 10.18
N ASP A 362 -21.89 20.24 9.95
CA ASP A 362 -21.23 21.54 9.89
C ASP A 362 -21.00 21.95 8.43
N PRO A 363 -21.77 22.92 7.89
CA PRO A 363 -21.64 23.33 6.49
C PRO A 363 -20.35 24.13 6.21
N ALA A 364 -19.60 24.56 7.24
CA ALA A 364 -18.31 25.24 7.07
C ALA A 364 -17.17 24.26 6.75
N ALA A 365 -17.36 22.96 7.04
CA ALA A 365 -16.38 21.90 6.78
C ALA A 365 -16.83 20.99 5.63
N ILE A 366 -15.92 20.13 5.16
CA ILE A 366 -16.29 19.04 4.26
C ILE A 366 -17.06 18.00 5.07
N VAL A 367 -18.32 17.75 4.67
CA VAL A 367 -19.18 16.79 5.36
C VAL A 367 -18.91 15.37 4.85
N SER A 368 -18.37 14.51 5.70
CA SER A 368 -18.22 13.09 5.38
C SER A 368 -19.58 12.39 5.43
N ILE A 369 -20.05 11.87 4.30
CA ILE A 369 -21.25 11.02 4.20
C ILE A 369 -21.04 9.71 4.97
N ASN A 370 -19.82 9.20 4.95
CA ASN A 370 -19.38 8.10 5.76
C ASN A 370 -17.93 8.28 6.20
N ARG A 371 -17.57 7.64 7.30
CA ARG A 371 -16.22 7.63 7.86
C ARG A 371 -15.79 6.20 8.10
N PHE A 372 -14.59 5.89 7.63
CA PHE A 372 -13.92 4.63 7.93
C PHE A 372 -13.19 4.83 9.25
N LEU A 373 -13.49 4.00 10.24
CA LEU A 373 -12.88 4.11 11.56
C LEU A 373 -11.66 3.19 11.63
N GLY A 374 -10.65 3.58 12.42
CA GLY A 374 -9.43 2.82 12.61
C GLY A 374 -8.31 3.70 13.14
N ASP A 375 -7.55 3.17 14.09
CA ASP A 375 -6.42 3.86 14.71
C ASP A 375 -5.12 3.12 14.40
N ALA A 376 -4.04 3.86 14.20
CA ALA A 376 -2.76 3.31 13.75
C ALA A 376 -2.21 2.19 14.64
N GLY A 377 -2.44 2.24 15.94
CA GLY A 377 -1.93 1.29 16.93
C GLY A 377 -2.78 0.03 17.15
N SER A 378 -3.98 -0.04 16.57
CA SER A 378 -4.94 -1.11 16.86
C SER A 378 -4.67 -2.37 16.02
N PRO A 379 -4.64 -3.58 16.62
CA PRO A 379 -4.22 -4.82 15.94
C PRO A 379 -5.16 -5.25 14.81
N ASP A 380 -6.43 -4.83 14.84
CA ASP A 380 -7.43 -5.13 13.80
C ASP A 380 -7.54 -4.04 12.72
N THR A 381 -6.65 -3.04 12.76
CA THR A 381 -6.66 -1.93 11.81
C THR A 381 -5.59 -2.15 10.75
N ARG A 382 -5.95 -1.87 9.49
CA ARG A 382 -5.03 -1.88 8.35
C ARG A 382 -5.19 -0.60 7.55
N ILE A 383 -4.14 -0.20 6.82
CA ILE A 383 -4.22 0.85 5.81
C ILE A 383 -4.89 0.25 4.57
N TRP A 384 -6.04 0.79 4.18
CA TRP A 384 -6.89 0.33 3.08
C TRP A 384 -6.94 1.33 1.93
N PRO A 385 -7.03 0.86 0.67
CA PRO A 385 -7.29 1.72 -0.48
C PRO A 385 -8.78 2.04 -0.56
N VAL A 386 -9.09 3.31 -0.77
CA VAL A 386 -10.45 3.82 -0.93
C VAL A 386 -10.54 4.73 -2.14
N LYS A 387 -11.68 4.66 -2.83
CA LYS A 387 -12.14 5.74 -3.68
C LYS A 387 -12.81 6.78 -2.81
N VAL A 388 -12.46 8.06 -3.01
CA VAL A 388 -13.15 9.19 -2.40
C VAL A 388 -13.95 9.92 -3.45
N MET A 389 -15.27 9.76 -3.39
CA MET A 389 -16.20 10.56 -4.18
C MET A 389 -16.42 11.89 -3.46
N ARG A 390 -16.15 13.01 -4.11
CA ARG A 390 -16.39 14.35 -3.56
C ARG A 390 -17.50 15.05 -4.36
N GLY A 391 -18.04 16.14 -3.82
CA GLY A 391 -19.06 16.89 -4.53
C GLY A 391 -19.76 17.92 -3.67
N LYS A 392 -20.81 18.54 -4.22
CA LYS A 392 -21.74 19.38 -3.47
C LYS A 392 -23.15 18.88 -3.62
N GLN A 393 -23.89 18.84 -2.54
CA GLN A 393 -25.29 18.40 -2.50
C GLN A 393 -26.13 19.33 -1.61
N PRO A 394 -27.45 19.41 -1.83
CA PRO A 394 -28.31 20.26 -1.02
C PRO A 394 -28.37 19.78 0.44
N TYR A 395 -28.56 20.73 1.35
CA TYR A 395 -28.85 20.52 2.76
C TYR A 395 -29.85 21.59 3.24
N ASP A 396 -30.53 21.33 4.35
CA ASP A 396 -31.42 22.30 5.00
C ASP A 396 -30.59 23.30 5.79
N SER A 397 -30.66 24.58 5.44
CA SER A 397 -29.76 25.61 6.01
C SER A 397 -30.15 26.03 7.43
N GLU A 398 -31.38 25.77 7.88
CA GLU A 398 -31.82 26.05 9.24
C GLU A 398 -31.58 24.85 10.16
N TYR A 399 -32.05 23.66 9.75
CA TYR A 399 -31.87 22.44 10.55
C TYR A 399 -30.43 21.92 10.52
N LYS A 400 -29.65 22.33 9.52
CA LYS A 400 -28.28 21.87 9.26
C LYS A 400 -28.24 20.35 9.12
N THR A 401 -29.14 19.79 8.33
CA THR A 401 -29.20 18.35 8.02
C THR A 401 -29.14 18.15 6.52
N LEU A 402 -28.55 17.05 6.06
CA LEU A 402 -28.64 16.67 4.66
C LEU A 402 -30.09 16.37 4.28
N VAL A 403 -30.46 16.61 3.02
CA VAL A 403 -31.83 16.41 2.53
C VAL A 403 -31.93 15.28 1.51
N ALA A 404 -33.11 14.69 1.38
CA ALA A 404 -33.44 13.65 0.41
C ALA A 404 -34.39 14.20 -0.68
N PRO A 405 -33.88 14.80 -1.76
CA PRO A 405 -34.72 15.40 -2.79
C PRO A 405 -35.41 14.37 -3.69
N LEU A 406 -36.62 14.71 -4.16
CA LEU A 406 -37.34 14.01 -5.21
C LEU A 406 -36.81 14.42 -6.59
N THR A 407 -36.13 13.53 -7.28
CA THR A 407 -35.46 13.84 -8.57
C THR A 407 -36.19 13.28 -9.79
N THR A 408 -36.78 12.08 -9.71
CA THR A 408 -37.07 11.28 -10.91
C THR A 408 -38.50 11.36 -11.48
N THR A 409 -39.48 11.87 -10.72
CA THR A 409 -40.89 11.91 -11.14
C THR A 409 -41.20 13.18 -11.96
N ASP A 410 -42.43 13.33 -12.47
CA ASP A 410 -42.87 14.55 -13.17
C ASP A 410 -42.83 15.80 -12.27
N LYS A 411 -42.89 15.61 -10.95
CA LYS A 411 -42.72 16.67 -9.95
C LYS A 411 -41.30 16.78 -9.42
N GLY A 412 -40.40 15.92 -9.87
CA GLY A 412 -39.02 15.86 -9.41
C GLY A 412 -38.10 16.82 -10.15
N TYR A 413 -36.95 17.09 -9.53
CA TYR A 413 -35.98 18.07 -10.02
C TYR A 413 -35.57 17.90 -11.49
N TRP A 414 -35.43 16.67 -11.98
CA TRP A 414 -35.02 16.42 -13.38
C TRP A 414 -36.03 16.87 -14.44
N LYS A 415 -37.24 17.25 -14.01
CA LYS A 415 -38.31 17.77 -14.85
C LYS A 415 -38.63 19.23 -14.54
N THR A 416 -38.68 19.58 -13.25
CA THR A 416 -39.12 20.90 -12.81
C THR A 416 -37.99 21.90 -12.68
N PHE A 417 -36.74 21.44 -12.48
CA PHE A 417 -35.59 22.28 -12.13
C PHE A 417 -35.83 23.20 -10.91
N ASN A 418 -36.74 22.79 -10.02
CA ASN A 418 -37.09 23.50 -8.79
C ASN A 418 -36.61 22.71 -7.57
N TRP A 419 -35.61 23.25 -6.87
CA TRP A 419 -35.01 22.63 -5.69
C TRP A 419 -35.93 22.64 -4.47
N GLU A 420 -36.62 23.75 -4.19
CA GLU A 420 -37.52 23.89 -3.05
C GLU A 420 -38.63 22.84 -3.10
N GLN A 421 -39.31 22.72 -4.26
CA GLN A 421 -40.33 21.69 -4.49
C GLN A 421 -39.75 20.27 -4.36
N SER A 422 -38.58 20.05 -4.96
CA SER A 422 -37.91 18.74 -4.96
C SER A 422 -37.57 18.28 -3.54
N ILE A 423 -37.02 19.18 -2.73
CA ILE A 423 -36.64 18.92 -1.34
C ILE A 423 -37.89 18.74 -0.48
N ASP A 424 -38.88 19.63 -0.57
CA ASP A 424 -40.13 19.55 0.19
C ASP A 424 -40.84 18.19 -0.03
N LEU A 425 -41.06 17.83 -1.30
CA LEU A 425 -41.72 16.55 -1.63
C LEU A 425 -40.87 15.34 -1.21
N GLY A 426 -39.56 15.43 -1.36
CA GLY A 426 -38.65 14.35 -1.02
C GLY A 426 -38.55 14.10 0.49
N MET A 427 -38.44 15.17 1.28
CA MET A 427 -38.40 15.12 2.75
C MET A 427 -39.73 14.64 3.33
N LYS A 428 -40.87 15.07 2.76
CA LYS A 428 -42.19 14.52 3.10
C LYS A 428 -42.28 13.02 2.86
N ALA A 429 -41.77 12.53 1.73
CA ALA A 429 -41.80 11.11 1.40
C ALA A 429 -40.98 10.24 2.37
N VAL A 430 -39.98 10.81 3.05
CA VAL A 430 -39.17 10.10 4.06
C VAL A 430 -39.53 10.50 5.50
N ASN A 431 -40.66 11.17 5.70
CA ASN A 431 -41.15 11.62 7.01
C ASN A 431 -40.10 12.43 7.79
N ARG A 432 -39.50 13.42 7.15
CA ARG A 432 -38.54 14.36 7.76
C ARG A 432 -38.98 15.81 7.54
N PRO A 433 -38.69 16.71 8.49
CA PRO A 433 -39.02 18.13 8.35
C PRO A 433 -38.13 18.80 7.32
N TYR A 434 -38.65 19.85 6.70
CA TYR A 434 -37.92 20.78 5.84
C TYR A 434 -38.29 22.20 6.26
N SER A 435 -37.30 23.07 6.47
CA SER A 435 -37.51 24.45 6.91
C SER A 435 -38.10 25.35 5.82
N GLY A 436 -38.00 24.94 4.56
CA GLY A 436 -38.26 25.80 3.40
C GLY A 436 -36.99 26.47 2.87
N ASN A 437 -35.88 26.39 3.60
CA ASN A 437 -34.61 26.99 3.21
C ASN A 437 -33.55 25.91 2.95
N TYR A 438 -32.82 26.06 1.85
CA TYR A 438 -31.74 25.14 1.50
C TYR A 438 -30.51 25.91 1.01
N ASP A 439 -29.36 25.25 1.10
CA ASP A 439 -28.11 25.67 0.45
C ASP A 439 -27.32 24.40 0.05
N PHE A 440 -26.12 24.54 -0.51
CA PHE A 440 -25.27 23.44 -0.92
C PHE A 440 -24.04 23.32 -0.03
N VAL A 441 -23.73 22.09 0.37
CA VAL A 441 -22.57 21.78 1.20
C VAL A 441 -21.61 20.85 0.47
N THR A 442 -20.30 21.05 0.67
CA THR A 442 -19.27 20.14 0.16
C THR A 442 -19.28 18.84 0.95
N THR A 443 -19.28 17.71 0.25
CA THR A 443 -19.34 16.38 0.84
C THR A 443 -18.26 15.46 0.29
N GLU A 444 -17.90 14.46 1.07
CA GLU A 444 -17.08 13.33 0.62
C GLU A 444 -17.70 11.99 1.04
N MET A 445 -17.47 10.95 0.25
CA MET A 445 -17.94 9.59 0.52
C MET A 445 -16.87 8.58 0.12
N LEU A 446 -16.51 7.71 1.04
CA LEU A 446 -15.47 6.70 0.90
C LEU A 446 -16.07 5.36 0.46
N TRP A 447 -15.42 4.74 -0.53
CA TRP A 447 -15.76 3.42 -1.04
C TRP A 447 -14.52 2.53 -0.98
N PRO A 448 -14.59 1.33 -0.37
CA PRO A 448 -13.43 0.44 -0.35
C PRO A 448 -13.17 -0.08 -1.76
N ILE A 449 -11.90 -0.17 -2.13
CA ILE A 449 -11.47 -0.77 -3.39
C ILE A 449 -11.04 -2.22 -3.12
N THR A 450 -11.69 -3.18 -3.78
CA THR A 450 -11.52 -4.62 -3.49
C THR A 450 -11.39 -5.51 -4.72
N HIS A 451 -11.63 -4.97 -5.91
CA HIS A 451 -11.51 -5.67 -7.19
C HIS A 451 -10.49 -4.95 -8.08
N MET A 452 -10.29 -5.47 -9.30
CA MET A 452 -9.23 -5.06 -10.21
C MET A 452 -7.83 -5.33 -9.67
N VAL A 453 -7.68 -6.47 -8.99
CA VAL A 453 -6.38 -6.92 -8.47
C VAL A 453 -5.41 -7.06 -9.63
N ALA A 454 -4.31 -6.32 -9.54
CA ALA A 454 -3.28 -6.27 -10.58
C ALA A 454 -2.39 -7.52 -10.59
N PRO A 455 -1.73 -7.80 -11.71
CA PRO A 455 -0.62 -8.74 -11.76
C PRO A 455 0.40 -8.46 -10.65
N ALA A 456 1.08 -9.51 -10.16
CA ALA A 456 2.02 -9.39 -9.05
C ALA A 456 3.20 -8.45 -9.37
N GLU A 457 3.60 -8.40 -10.64
CA GLU A 457 4.62 -7.51 -11.20
C GLU A 457 4.21 -6.03 -11.25
N GLU A 458 2.93 -5.72 -11.07
CA GLU A 458 2.39 -4.34 -10.99
C GLU A 458 1.98 -3.96 -9.57
N ALA A 459 2.20 -4.84 -8.58
CA ALA A 459 1.96 -4.52 -7.18
C ALA A 459 2.88 -3.38 -6.72
N LEU A 460 2.44 -2.62 -5.71
CA LEU A 460 3.20 -1.47 -5.22
C LEU A 460 4.60 -1.88 -4.75
N GLU A 461 5.61 -1.19 -5.24
CA GLU A 461 7.00 -1.40 -4.84
C GLU A 461 7.39 -0.59 -3.60
N CYS A 462 8.50 -0.96 -2.95
CA CYS A 462 8.97 -0.28 -1.74
C CYS A 462 9.13 1.23 -1.93
N ALA A 463 9.69 1.66 -3.07
CA ALA A 463 9.96 3.06 -3.37
C ALA A 463 8.67 3.91 -3.46
N GLU A 464 7.54 3.33 -3.88
CA GLU A 464 6.28 4.05 -3.95
C GLU A 464 5.77 4.48 -2.58
N CYS A 465 6.10 3.72 -1.52
CA CYS A 465 5.69 4.04 -0.15
C CYS A 465 6.81 4.64 0.71
N HIS A 466 8.08 4.40 0.40
CA HIS A 466 9.21 4.82 1.24
C HIS A 466 10.05 5.96 0.65
N SER A 467 9.82 6.36 -0.60
CA SER A 467 10.41 7.60 -1.13
C SER A 467 9.85 8.81 -0.40
N LYS A 468 10.60 9.92 -0.40
CA LYS A 468 10.30 11.15 0.34
C LYS A 468 8.87 11.70 0.16
N GLU A 469 8.29 11.52 -1.03
CA GLU A 469 6.91 11.93 -1.37
C GLU A 469 6.03 10.71 -1.73
N GLY A 470 6.28 9.58 -1.07
CA GLY A 470 5.54 8.35 -1.34
C GLY A 470 4.12 8.35 -0.77
N LEU A 471 3.38 7.30 -1.12
CA LEU A 471 1.93 7.19 -1.04
C LEU A 471 1.31 7.39 0.34
N LEU A 472 2.03 6.98 1.39
CA LEU A 472 1.52 6.89 2.75
C LEU A 472 1.97 8.06 3.64
N GLY A 473 2.64 9.08 3.10
CA GLY A 473 3.24 10.16 3.89
C GLY A 473 2.24 11.08 4.60
N ASN A 474 0.98 11.08 4.19
CA ASN A 474 -0.11 11.84 4.84
C ASN A 474 -0.95 11.00 5.79
N ILE A 475 -0.55 9.77 6.10
CA ILE A 475 -1.26 8.91 7.06
C ILE A 475 -0.77 9.22 8.47
N ASP A 476 -1.69 9.57 9.35
CA ASP A 476 -1.36 9.87 10.75
C ASP A 476 -0.95 8.61 11.53
N GLY A 477 -0.09 8.82 12.54
CA GLY A 477 0.26 7.80 13.52
C GLY A 477 1.23 6.72 13.03
N ILE A 478 1.90 6.92 11.89
CA ILE A 478 2.94 6.02 11.39
C ILE A 478 4.29 6.69 11.23
N TYR A 479 5.34 5.91 11.41
CA TYR A 479 6.69 6.27 11.00
C TYR A 479 7.08 5.44 9.77
N ILE A 480 7.44 6.12 8.68
CA ILE A 480 7.89 5.48 7.44
C ILE A 480 9.36 5.85 7.21
N PRO A 481 10.29 4.87 7.22
CA PRO A 481 11.67 5.10 6.82
C PRO A 481 11.75 5.71 5.43
N GLY A 482 12.54 6.78 5.27
CA GLY A 482 12.75 7.51 4.01
C GLY A 482 11.79 8.69 3.77
N GLN A 483 10.65 8.72 4.49
CA GLN A 483 9.70 9.84 4.47
C GLN A 483 9.74 10.66 5.74
N HIS A 484 9.66 9.97 6.88
CA HIS A 484 9.58 10.60 8.18
C HIS A 484 10.97 10.72 8.76
N GLY A 485 11.29 11.91 9.26
CA GLY A 485 12.58 12.24 9.83
C GLY A 485 12.49 13.52 10.64
N ASN A 486 13.45 13.75 11.52
CA ASN A 486 13.50 14.98 12.30
C ASN A 486 14.40 15.99 11.58
N ALA A 487 13.77 16.89 10.83
CA ALA A 487 14.47 17.88 10.00
C ALA A 487 15.42 18.79 10.80
N TRP A 488 15.12 19.09 12.07
CA TRP A 488 16.00 19.88 12.93
C TRP A 488 17.23 19.09 13.34
N MET A 489 17.04 17.83 13.76
CA MET A 489 18.15 16.92 14.06
C MET A 489 19.04 16.73 12.84
N ASP A 490 18.47 16.46 11.67
CA ASP A 490 19.22 16.28 10.42
C ASP A 490 20.04 17.53 10.07
N ARG A 491 19.44 18.72 10.18
CA ARG A 491 20.16 19.98 9.93
C ARG A 491 21.32 20.19 10.89
N ILE A 492 21.09 20.00 12.19
CA ILE A 492 22.14 20.18 13.21
C ILE A 492 23.26 19.17 12.99
N ALA A 493 22.91 17.89 12.81
CA ALA A 493 23.87 16.82 12.59
C ALA A 493 24.70 17.04 11.31
N MET A 494 24.07 17.47 10.22
CA MET A 494 24.75 17.82 8.99
C MET A 494 25.67 19.03 9.15
N ILE A 495 25.24 20.08 9.85
CA ILE A 495 26.09 21.24 10.16
C ILE A 495 27.31 20.79 10.98
N LEU A 496 27.11 19.98 12.03
CA LEU A 496 28.21 19.46 12.83
C LEU A 496 29.19 18.59 12.01
N LEU A 497 28.67 17.78 11.10
CA LEU A 497 29.48 16.97 10.20
C LEU A 497 30.31 17.84 9.24
N LEU A 498 29.71 18.88 8.66
CA LEU A 498 30.39 19.84 7.80
C LEU A 498 31.42 20.69 8.57
N LEU A 499 31.10 21.13 9.79
CA LEU A 499 32.03 21.86 10.66
C LEU A 499 33.21 20.98 11.08
N THR A 500 32.97 19.70 11.36
CA THR A 500 34.03 18.73 11.66
C THR A 500 34.95 18.58 10.45
N LEU A 501 34.38 18.40 9.24
CA LEU A 501 35.14 18.30 8.00
C LEU A 501 35.96 19.57 7.73
N ALA A 502 35.34 20.75 7.85
CA ALA A 502 36.03 22.03 7.69
C ALA A 502 37.14 22.22 8.73
N GLY A 503 36.89 21.83 9.99
CA GLY A 503 37.85 21.89 11.08
C GLY A 503 39.09 21.02 10.82
N VAL A 504 38.91 19.77 10.38
CA VAL A 504 40.04 18.89 10.07
C VAL A 504 40.81 19.35 8.83
N LEU A 505 40.12 19.89 7.82
CA LEU A 505 40.77 20.45 6.63
C LEU A 505 41.57 21.72 6.96
N LEU A 506 41.02 22.61 7.78
CA LEU A 506 41.72 23.81 8.25
C LEU A 506 42.92 23.44 9.10
N HIS A 507 42.74 22.55 10.09
CA HIS A 507 43.82 22.09 10.97
C HIS A 507 44.95 21.42 10.16
N GLY A 508 44.60 20.52 9.24
CA GLY A 508 45.56 19.88 8.34
C GLY A 508 46.25 20.86 7.39
N GLY A 509 45.51 21.84 6.86
CA GLY A 509 46.03 22.89 5.98
C GLY A 509 47.03 23.82 6.69
N VAL A 510 46.70 24.28 7.89
CA VAL A 510 47.60 25.07 8.74
C VAL A 510 48.87 24.28 9.06
N ARG A 511 48.73 22.99 9.40
CA ARG A 511 49.88 22.10 9.63
C ARG A 511 50.76 21.95 8.38
N PHE A 512 50.16 21.85 7.20
CA PHE A 512 50.89 21.77 5.94
C PHE A 512 51.64 23.07 5.61
N LEU A 513 51.02 24.23 5.84
CA LEU A 513 51.62 25.55 5.61
C LEU A 513 52.75 25.87 6.59
N LEU A 514 52.59 25.51 7.86
CA LEU A 514 53.58 25.74 8.92
C LEU A 514 54.69 24.67 8.95
N ARG A 515 54.66 23.70 8.03
CA ARG A 515 55.70 22.68 7.94
C ARG A 515 57.03 23.33 7.54
N PRO A 516 58.13 23.07 8.27
CA PRO A 516 59.44 23.61 7.91
C PRO A 516 59.83 23.22 6.47
N LYS A 517 60.01 24.21 5.59
CA LYS A 517 60.59 24.01 4.25
C LYS A 517 62.11 24.06 4.37
N GLY A 518 62.71 22.93 4.73
CA GLY A 518 64.17 22.79 4.84
C GLY A 518 64.54 21.51 5.58
N GLU A 519 65.50 20.76 5.05
CA GLU A 519 66.02 19.51 5.61
C GLU A 519 66.52 19.72 7.05
N SER A 520 65.73 19.33 8.04
CA SER A 520 66.27 19.04 9.37
C SER A 520 66.78 17.60 9.36
N ASN A 521 68.06 17.44 9.02
CA ASN A 521 68.87 16.25 9.26
C ASN A 521 69.03 15.99 10.77
N LEU A 522 67.93 15.67 11.46
CA LEU A 522 67.96 15.02 12.77
C LEU A 522 67.31 13.65 12.58
N THR A 523 68.07 12.75 11.99
CA THR A 523 67.76 11.32 11.96
C THR A 523 67.91 10.77 13.38
N HIS A 524 66.88 10.95 14.20
CA HIS A 524 66.69 10.08 15.34
C HIS A 524 66.57 8.65 14.78
N PRO A 525 67.43 7.70 15.18
CA PRO A 525 67.38 6.34 14.66
C PRO A 525 65.97 5.80 14.88
N GLN A 526 65.33 5.27 13.85
CA GLN A 526 63.98 4.72 13.94
C GLN A 526 64.08 3.20 14.10
N GLU A 527 63.44 2.65 15.12
CA GLU A 527 63.27 1.22 15.32
C GLU A 527 61.93 0.78 14.73
N LYS A 528 61.92 -0.32 13.97
CA LYS A 528 60.70 -0.94 13.45
C LYS A 528 60.16 -1.94 14.45
N ILE A 529 59.01 -1.64 15.05
CA ILE A 529 58.34 -2.54 15.96
C ILE A 529 57.05 -3.10 15.34
N TYR A 530 56.86 -4.41 15.50
CA TYR A 530 55.62 -5.06 15.09
C TYR A 530 54.54 -4.82 16.15
N ILE A 531 53.61 -3.91 15.87
CA ILE A 531 52.56 -3.47 16.81
C ILE A 531 51.21 -4.11 16.52
N PHE A 532 50.77 -4.16 15.26
CA PHE A 532 49.45 -4.68 14.90
C PHE A 532 49.54 -6.09 14.34
N LYS A 533 48.89 -7.06 15.00
CA LYS A 533 48.86 -8.46 14.55
C LYS A 533 48.02 -8.63 13.28
N ARG A 534 48.25 -9.72 12.53
CA ARG A 534 47.51 -10.00 11.28
C ARG A 534 45.99 -9.96 11.46
N PHE A 535 45.50 -10.61 12.52
CA PHE A 535 44.07 -10.63 12.82
C PHE A 535 43.51 -9.24 13.13
N GLU A 536 44.21 -8.42 13.94
CA GLU A 536 43.77 -7.05 14.27
C GLU A 536 43.60 -6.20 13.03
N ARG A 537 44.52 -6.31 12.07
CA ARG A 537 44.45 -5.59 10.79
C ARG A 537 43.26 -6.06 9.96
N PHE A 538 43.10 -7.38 9.82
CA PHE A 538 41.96 -7.96 9.10
C PHE A 538 40.63 -7.49 9.71
N TRP A 539 40.46 -7.67 11.03
CA TRP A 539 39.26 -7.27 11.75
C TRP A 539 38.96 -5.78 11.59
N HIS A 540 39.95 -4.92 11.80
CA HIS A 540 39.78 -3.47 11.67
C HIS A 540 39.35 -3.06 10.26
N TRP A 541 40.03 -3.54 9.21
CA TRP A 541 39.70 -3.15 7.84
C TRP A 541 38.36 -3.73 7.38
N ALA A 542 38.05 -4.98 7.75
CA ALA A 542 36.74 -5.56 7.49
C ALA A 542 35.63 -4.74 8.17
N GLN A 543 35.83 -4.37 9.45
CA GLN A 543 34.90 -3.53 10.19
C GLN A 543 34.75 -2.14 9.56
N ALA A 544 35.84 -1.49 9.17
CA ALA A 544 35.81 -0.16 8.57
C ALA A 544 35.04 -0.14 7.25
N ILE A 545 35.26 -1.15 6.39
CA ILE A 545 34.55 -1.29 5.11
C ILE A 545 33.05 -1.50 5.36
N LEU A 546 32.68 -2.39 6.29
CA LEU A 546 31.28 -2.66 6.62
C LEU A 546 30.58 -1.43 7.20
N ILE A 547 31.21 -0.71 8.13
CA ILE A 547 30.64 0.50 8.72
C ILE A 547 30.44 1.58 7.66
N LEU A 548 31.42 1.80 6.78
CA LEU A 548 31.29 2.80 5.71
C LEU A 548 30.17 2.43 4.74
N PHE A 549 30.08 1.15 4.36
CA PHE A 549 29.01 0.66 3.51
C PHE A 549 27.62 0.78 4.17
N MET A 550 27.53 0.53 5.47
CA MET A 550 26.31 0.76 6.25
C MET A 550 25.95 2.24 6.38
N LEU A 551 26.93 3.15 6.50
CA LEU A 551 26.66 4.59 6.46
C LEU A 551 26.08 4.98 5.09
N ILE A 552 26.64 4.45 4.00
CA ILE A 552 26.16 4.73 2.64
C ILE A 552 24.72 4.22 2.46
N THR A 553 24.46 2.97 2.80
CA THR A 553 23.12 2.39 2.66
C THR A 553 22.12 2.97 3.66
N GLY A 554 22.55 3.28 4.89
CA GLY A 554 21.72 3.85 5.95
C GLY A 554 21.24 5.26 5.65
N PHE A 555 22.09 6.13 5.10
CA PHE A 555 21.68 7.47 4.68
C PHE A 555 20.79 7.47 3.43
N GLU A 556 20.92 6.46 2.57
CA GLU A 556 19.98 6.22 1.47
C GLU A 556 18.60 5.79 2.00
N ILE A 557 18.54 4.84 2.95
CA ILE A 557 17.29 4.42 3.62
C ILE A 557 16.64 5.60 4.36
N HIS A 558 17.45 6.49 4.95
CA HIS A 558 16.96 7.72 5.58
C HIS A 558 16.42 8.76 4.58
N GLY A 559 16.68 8.59 3.28
CA GLY A 559 16.15 9.44 2.21
C GLY A 559 17.01 10.67 1.88
N ILE A 560 18.31 10.67 2.21
CA ILE A 560 19.22 11.78 1.88
C ILE A 560 19.56 11.80 0.38
N TYR A 561 19.75 10.63 -0.21
CA TYR A 561 20.04 10.43 -1.63
C TYR A 561 19.55 9.06 -2.09
N THR A 562 19.62 8.80 -3.39
CA THR A 562 19.28 7.51 -4.02
C THR A 562 20.47 7.01 -4.83
N LEU A 563 20.93 5.78 -4.56
CA LEU A 563 22.07 5.14 -5.23
C LEU A 563 21.73 3.71 -5.67
N PHE A 564 21.23 2.86 -4.76
CA PHE A 564 20.86 1.48 -5.04
C PHE A 564 19.34 1.28 -5.25
N GLY A 565 18.53 2.21 -4.75
CA GLY A 565 17.08 2.04 -4.62
C GLY A 565 16.70 1.50 -3.23
N THR A 566 15.52 1.88 -2.73
CA THR A 566 15.13 1.67 -1.32
C THR A 566 15.21 0.21 -0.88
N GLU A 567 14.66 -0.71 -1.66
CA GLU A 567 14.65 -2.14 -1.34
C GLU A 567 16.07 -2.69 -1.26
N GLN A 568 16.86 -2.46 -2.31
CA GLN A 568 18.22 -2.96 -2.39
C GLN A 568 19.11 -2.34 -1.29
N ALA A 569 18.95 -1.05 -0.99
CA ALA A 569 19.64 -0.40 0.11
C ALA A 569 19.32 -1.06 1.46
N MET A 570 18.04 -1.36 1.73
CA MET A 570 17.61 -2.03 2.97
C MET A 570 18.16 -3.45 3.09
N ASN A 571 18.14 -4.21 2.00
CA ASN A 571 18.67 -5.58 1.95
C ASN A 571 20.18 -5.59 2.17
N LEU A 572 20.92 -4.72 1.46
CA LEU A 572 22.36 -4.57 1.60
C LEU A 572 22.76 -4.08 3.00
N HIS A 573 22.02 -3.14 3.58
CA HIS A 573 22.25 -2.65 4.93
C HIS A 573 22.08 -3.78 5.96
N THR A 574 21.00 -4.55 5.85
CA THR A 574 20.71 -5.66 6.76
C THR A 574 21.76 -6.77 6.65
N LEU A 575 22.18 -7.12 5.43
CA LEU A 575 23.26 -8.08 5.19
C LEU A 575 24.59 -7.61 5.79
N ALA A 576 24.93 -6.34 5.60
CA ALA A 576 26.14 -5.74 6.16
C ALA A 576 26.09 -5.71 7.70
N ALA A 577 24.93 -5.41 8.28
CA ALA A 577 24.72 -5.43 9.74
C ALA A 577 24.94 -6.83 10.32
N TRP A 578 24.34 -7.88 9.75
CA TRP A 578 24.56 -9.25 10.21
C TRP A 578 26.02 -9.70 10.05
N THR A 579 26.66 -9.30 8.95
CA THR A 579 28.09 -9.57 8.71
C THR A 579 28.96 -8.88 9.76
N LEU A 580 28.65 -7.63 10.10
CA LEU A 580 29.36 -6.86 11.13
C LEU A 580 29.16 -7.48 12.52
N ILE A 581 27.93 -7.92 12.85
CA ILE A 581 27.64 -8.62 14.11
C ILE A 581 28.46 -9.91 14.21
N GLY A 582 28.50 -10.72 13.15
CA GLY A 582 29.33 -11.92 13.10
C GLY A 582 30.82 -11.62 13.31
N LEU A 583 31.33 -10.58 12.65
CA LEU A 583 32.70 -10.11 12.82
C LEU A 583 32.99 -9.66 14.27
N TRP A 584 32.05 -8.96 14.90
CA TRP A 584 32.19 -8.50 16.29
C TRP A 584 32.17 -9.64 17.30
N VAL A 585 31.29 -10.62 17.14
CA VAL A 585 31.28 -11.82 18.00
C VAL A 585 32.64 -12.52 17.95
N PHE A 586 33.19 -12.70 16.75
CA PHE A 586 34.53 -13.29 16.59
C PHE A 586 35.63 -12.42 17.21
N ALA A 587 35.56 -11.10 17.02
CA ALA A 587 36.54 -10.17 17.57
C ALA A 587 36.51 -10.09 19.11
N ILE A 588 35.32 -10.12 19.71
CA ILE A 588 35.14 -10.15 21.17
C ILE A 588 35.76 -11.44 21.74
N PHE A 589 35.43 -12.59 21.14
CA PHE A 589 36.03 -13.87 21.51
C PHE A 589 37.56 -13.82 21.43
N TRP A 590 38.11 -13.29 20.33
CA TRP A 590 39.55 -13.16 20.15
C TRP A 590 40.19 -12.22 21.17
N HIS A 591 39.61 -11.06 21.45
CA HIS A 591 40.13 -10.11 22.43
C HIS A 591 40.16 -10.69 23.84
N ILE A 592 39.14 -11.47 24.22
CA ILE A 592 39.07 -12.15 25.51
C ILE A 592 40.16 -13.22 25.60
N THR A 593 40.26 -14.10 24.60
CA THR A 593 41.19 -15.25 24.61
C THR A 593 42.66 -14.85 24.50
N THR A 594 42.97 -13.75 23.82
CA THR A 594 44.35 -13.26 23.65
C THR A 594 44.80 -12.25 24.70
N GLY A 595 43.89 -11.74 25.53
CA GLY A 595 44.17 -10.70 26.53
C GLY A 595 44.41 -9.30 25.95
N GLU A 596 44.25 -9.11 24.64
CA GLU A 596 44.46 -7.82 23.96
C GLU A 596 43.46 -6.75 24.42
N TRP A 597 42.35 -7.14 25.05
CA TRP A 597 41.39 -6.21 25.67
C TRP A 597 42.07 -5.25 26.67
N ARG A 598 43.16 -5.67 27.34
CA ARG A 598 43.90 -4.85 28.33
C ARG A 598 44.47 -3.56 27.73
N GLN A 599 44.68 -3.51 26.42
CA GLN A 599 45.21 -2.33 25.73
C GLN A 599 44.21 -1.17 25.67
N TYR A 600 42.92 -1.48 25.86
CA TYR A 600 41.83 -0.51 25.82
C TYR A 600 41.44 0.03 27.21
N ILE A 601 42.15 -0.36 28.27
CA ILE A 601 41.92 0.18 29.62
C ILE A 601 42.31 1.67 29.61
N PRO A 602 41.36 2.58 29.90
CA PRO A 602 41.61 4.02 29.87
C PRO A 602 42.58 4.43 30.99
N THR A 603 43.29 5.54 30.77
CA THR A 603 44.08 6.23 31.79
C THR A 603 43.81 7.72 31.70
N THR A 604 43.77 8.39 32.85
CA THR A 604 43.67 9.86 32.92
C THR A 604 45.04 10.54 32.83
N GLU A 605 46.12 9.75 32.94
CA GLU A 605 47.49 10.27 32.85
C GLU A 605 47.77 10.85 31.47
N LYS A 606 48.37 12.05 31.45
CA LYS A 606 48.77 12.78 30.24
C LYS A 606 47.64 13.11 29.26
N VAL A 607 46.36 12.96 29.63
CA VAL A 607 45.23 13.34 28.75
C VAL A 607 45.30 14.82 28.38
N VAL A 608 45.52 15.71 29.36
CA VAL A 608 45.66 17.17 29.12
C VAL A 608 46.87 17.48 28.23
N ALA A 609 47.99 16.78 28.44
CA ALA A 609 49.19 16.97 27.63
C ALA A 609 48.95 16.57 26.17
N VAL A 610 48.26 15.45 25.92
CA VAL A 610 47.90 14.99 24.57
C VAL A 610 46.86 15.92 23.93
N ALA A 611 45.89 16.42 24.69
CA ALA A 611 44.90 17.38 24.20
C ALA A 611 45.54 18.71 23.78
N ARG A 612 46.46 19.22 24.62
CA ARG A 612 47.25 20.42 24.29
C ARG A 612 48.12 20.21 23.06
N TYR A 613 48.70 19.01 22.92
CA TYR A 613 49.48 18.66 21.74
C TYR A 613 48.69 18.84 20.44
N TYR A 614 47.54 18.18 20.34
CA TYR A 614 46.71 18.28 19.14
C TYR A 614 46.12 19.68 18.91
N SER A 615 45.98 20.48 19.96
CA SER A 615 45.42 21.84 19.85
C SER A 615 46.44 22.90 19.44
N VAL A 616 47.68 22.80 19.95
CA VAL A 616 48.69 23.87 19.80
C VAL A 616 50.08 23.32 19.45
N ASP A 617 50.59 22.35 20.21
CA ASP A 617 52.02 22.00 20.13
C ASP A 617 52.38 21.27 18.82
N ILE A 618 51.40 20.61 18.18
CA ILE A 618 51.55 20.01 16.85
C ILE A 618 51.90 21.03 15.76
N PHE A 619 51.43 22.28 15.88
CA PHE A 619 51.77 23.36 14.95
C PHE A 619 53.15 23.95 15.19
N ARG A 620 53.74 23.68 16.37
CA ARG A 620 55.09 24.12 16.76
C ARG A 620 56.13 23.02 16.56
N ASN A 621 55.77 21.93 15.89
CA ASN A 621 56.63 20.77 15.63
C ASN A 621 57.27 20.17 16.90
N GLN A 622 56.56 20.24 18.03
CA GLN A 622 56.99 19.63 19.29
C GLN A 622 56.86 18.09 19.20
N PRO A 623 57.65 17.32 19.98
CA PRO A 623 57.52 15.88 20.03
C PRO A 623 56.19 15.46 20.69
N HIS A 624 55.59 14.36 20.22
CA HIS A 624 54.33 13.84 20.77
C HIS A 624 54.54 13.36 22.23
N PRO A 625 53.68 13.75 23.20
CA PRO A 625 53.89 13.51 24.64
C PRO A 625 53.75 12.04 25.08
N PHE A 626 53.39 11.16 24.15
CA PHE A 626 53.20 9.72 24.34
C PHE A 626 53.94 8.94 23.25
N ARG A 627 54.67 7.89 23.65
CA ARG A 627 55.38 6.97 22.76
C ARG A 627 54.66 5.62 22.74
N ALA A 628 54.36 5.12 21.54
CA ALA A 628 53.75 3.81 21.36
C ALA A 628 54.76 2.70 21.69
N THR A 629 54.30 1.68 22.41
CA THR A 629 55.07 0.45 22.69
C THR A 629 54.20 -0.77 22.40
N LYS A 630 54.81 -1.96 22.33
CA LYS A 630 54.05 -3.22 22.13
C LYS A 630 52.96 -3.46 23.19
N LEU A 631 53.16 -2.97 24.42
CA LEU A 631 52.20 -3.08 25.53
C LEU A 631 51.21 -1.90 25.59
N HIS A 632 51.62 -0.71 25.15
CA HIS A 632 50.81 0.51 25.13
C HIS A 632 50.75 1.10 23.71
N LYS A 633 49.86 0.54 22.88
CA LYS A 633 49.71 0.92 21.46
C LYS A 633 49.02 2.27 21.23
N HIS A 634 48.18 2.71 22.17
CA HIS A 634 47.30 3.87 22.00
C HIS A 634 47.58 4.97 23.02
N ASN A 635 47.51 6.22 22.56
CA ASN A 635 47.64 7.37 23.43
C ASN A 635 46.40 7.52 24.36
N PRO A 636 46.52 8.22 25.50
CA PRO A 636 45.43 8.40 26.46
C PRO A 636 44.12 8.95 25.86
N LEU A 637 44.19 9.90 24.92
CA LEU A 637 43.02 10.49 24.28
C LEU A 637 42.33 9.49 23.32
N GLN A 638 43.11 8.72 22.57
CA GLN A 638 42.63 7.63 21.71
C GLN A 638 41.95 6.53 22.53
N ARG A 639 42.52 6.14 23.67
CA ARG A 639 41.91 5.16 24.58
C ARG A 639 40.54 5.62 25.07
N LEU A 640 40.42 6.90 25.45
CA LEU A 640 39.14 7.49 25.84
C LEU A 640 38.13 7.53 24.68
N ALA A 641 38.58 7.89 23.48
CA ALA A 641 37.73 7.88 22.29
C ALA A 641 37.24 6.46 21.93
N TYR A 642 38.11 5.45 22.04
CA TYR A 642 37.72 4.05 21.84
C TYR A 642 36.79 3.53 22.93
N LEU A 643 36.96 3.98 24.18
CA LEU A 643 36.04 3.67 25.26
C LEU A 643 34.65 4.25 24.97
N LEU A 644 34.58 5.52 24.57
CA LEU A 644 33.33 6.18 24.16
C LEU A 644 32.66 5.43 23.00
N PHE A 645 33.43 5.06 21.98
CA PHE A 645 32.91 4.27 20.86
C PHE A 645 32.34 2.92 21.36
N LYS A 646 33.08 2.18 22.18
CA LYS A 646 32.68 0.84 22.65
C LYS A 646 31.51 0.85 23.64
N LEU A 647 31.42 1.85 24.50
CA LEU A 647 30.41 1.89 25.57
C LEU A 647 29.17 2.73 25.22
N VAL A 648 29.27 3.62 24.25
CA VAL A 648 28.16 4.53 23.88
C VAL A 648 27.75 4.33 22.44
N LEU A 649 28.62 4.64 21.47
CA LEU A 649 28.22 4.65 20.06
C LEU A 649 27.86 3.25 19.54
N ALA A 650 28.71 2.25 19.77
CA ALA A 650 28.47 0.89 19.28
C ALA A 650 27.20 0.26 19.89
N PRO A 651 26.97 0.32 21.22
CA PRO A 651 25.70 -0.13 21.80
C PRO A 651 24.50 0.66 21.28
N MET A 652 24.62 1.98 21.14
CA MET A 652 23.53 2.83 20.64
C MET A 652 23.13 2.41 19.22
N VAL A 653 24.08 2.25 18.30
CA VAL A 653 23.80 1.81 16.92
C VAL A 653 23.20 0.40 16.92
N TRP A 654 23.79 -0.55 17.66
CA TRP A 654 23.38 -1.94 17.58
C TRP A 654 22.03 -2.20 18.26
N ILE A 655 21.79 -1.66 19.46
CA ILE A 655 20.51 -1.81 20.17
C ILE A 655 19.40 -1.18 19.35
N SER A 656 19.57 0.06 18.89
CA SER A 656 18.56 0.70 18.06
C SER A 656 18.35 0.00 16.72
N GLY A 657 19.40 -0.51 16.08
CA GLY A 657 19.32 -1.24 14.81
C GLY A 657 18.60 -2.59 14.94
N LEU A 658 18.87 -3.36 16.01
CA LEU A 658 18.15 -4.60 16.28
C LEU A 658 16.68 -4.33 16.60
N LEU A 659 16.39 -3.32 17.42
CA LEU A 659 15.02 -2.91 17.70
C LEU A 659 14.30 -2.58 16.39
N TYR A 660 14.95 -1.88 15.46
CA TYR A 660 14.41 -1.55 14.15
C TYR A 660 14.10 -2.79 13.29
N LEU A 661 15.04 -3.75 13.24
CA LEU A 661 14.90 -4.98 12.47
C LEU A 661 13.73 -5.85 12.95
N PHE A 662 13.55 -5.93 14.27
CA PHE A 662 12.56 -6.77 14.94
C PHE A 662 11.31 -6.00 15.40
N TYR A 663 10.99 -4.88 14.74
CA TYR A 663 9.83 -4.04 15.10
C TYR A 663 8.51 -4.84 15.22
N ASN A 664 8.28 -5.80 14.33
CA ASN A 664 7.04 -6.58 14.31
C ASN A 664 6.92 -7.57 15.47
N ASP A 665 8.03 -7.93 16.10
CA ASP A 665 8.05 -8.81 17.27
C ASP A 665 7.88 -8.06 18.60
N TRP A 666 7.95 -6.72 18.61
CA TRP A 666 7.90 -5.92 19.83
C TRP A 666 6.64 -6.17 20.66
N SER A 667 5.48 -6.34 20.00
CA SER A 667 4.24 -6.62 20.71
C SER A 667 4.32 -7.94 21.49
N GLN A 668 5.00 -8.95 20.95
CA GLN A 668 5.18 -10.25 21.60
C GLN A 668 6.18 -10.16 22.76
N TRP A 669 7.17 -9.27 22.65
CA TRP A 669 8.18 -9.04 23.69
C TRP A 669 7.73 -8.06 24.79
N GLY A 670 6.52 -7.50 24.69
CA GLY A 670 6.01 -6.51 25.65
C GLY A 670 6.60 -5.11 25.46
N LEU A 671 7.20 -4.82 24.30
CA LEU A 671 7.82 -3.54 23.94
C LEU A 671 6.88 -2.60 23.15
N GLY A 672 5.58 -2.88 23.12
CA GLY A 672 4.59 -2.12 22.34
C GLY A 672 4.42 -0.64 22.72
N ALA A 673 4.95 -0.22 23.88
CA ALA A 673 4.98 1.19 24.29
C ALA A 673 6.11 2.00 23.61
N LEU A 674 7.07 1.34 22.97
CA LEU A 674 8.11 2.02 22.21
C LEU A 674 7.56 2.54 20.89
N GLU A 675 7.95 3.75 20.53
CA GLU A 675 7.61 4.35 19.24
C GLU A 675 8.73 4.10 18.22
N LEU A 676 8.37 3.58 17.04
CA LEU A 676 9.33 3.31 15.97
C LEU A 676 10.12 4.57 15.57
N GLY A 677 9.46 5.73 15.55
CA GLY A 677 10.11 7.00 15.23
C GLY A 677 11.20 7.41 16.22
N MET A 678 11.05 7.08 17.51
CA MET A 678 12.08 7.35 18.52
C MET A 678 13.29 6.43 18.35
N VAL A 679 13.06 5.15 18.05
CA VAL A 679 14.15 4.20 17.75
C VAL A 679 14.88 4.62 16.48
N ALA A 680 14.15 5.01 15.44
CA ALA A 680 14.74 5.54 14.21
C ALA A 680 15.60 6.77 14.47
N LEU A 681 15.10 7.73 15.25
CA LEU A 681 15.82 8.95 15.62
C LEU A 681 17.14 8.63 16.31
N VAL A 682 17.13 7.72 17.29
CA VAL A 682 18.34 7.29 17.99
C VAL A 682 19.31 6.60 17.03
N HIS A 683 18.82 5.74 16.14
CA HIS A 683 19.66 5.04 15.17
C HIS A 683 20.32 6.01 14.19
N THR A 684 19.56 6.94 13.61
CA THR A 684 20.08 7.96 12.68
C THR A 684 21.05 8.92 13.38
N LEU A 685 20.75 9.36 14.61
CA LEU A 685 21.68 10.18 15.39
C LEU A 685 23.01 9.45 15.61
N ALA A 686 22.95 8.16 15.97
CA ALA A 686 24.13 7.34 16.18
C ALA A 686 24.96 7.19 14.88
N ALA A 687 24.29 7.08 13.72
CA ALA A 687 24.95 7.07 12.41
C ALA A 687 25.68 8.38 12.11
N TYR A 688 25.08 9.55 12.37
CA TYR A 688 25.76 10.84 12.23
C TYR A 688 26.97 10.98 13.16
N LEU A 689 26.82 10.59 14.43
CA LEU A 689 27.93 10.63 15.39
C LEU A 689 29.06 9.69 14.97
N LEU A 690 28.73 8.53 14.40
CA LEU A 690 29.70 7.59 13.85
C LEU A 690 30.44 8.17 12.64
N ALA A 691 29.74 8.89 11.75
CA ALA A 691 30.36 9.58 10.63
C ALA A 691 31.31 10.70 11.09
N ILE A 692 30.91 11.50 12.09
CA ILE A 692 31.78 12.52 12.72
C ILE A 692 33.02 11.88 13.35
N PHE A 693 32.82 10.81 14.12
CA PHE A 693 33.92 10.04 14.71
C PHE A 693 34.87 9.51 13.64
N PHE A 694 34.36 8.97 12.53
CA PHE A 694 35.16 8.47 11.43
C PHE A 694 36.02 9.57 10.78
N ILE A 695 35.46 10.74 10.50
CA ILE A 695 36.21 11.88 9.94
C ILE A 695 37.37 12.26 10.88
N GLY A 696 37.09 12.43 12.17
CA GLY A 696 38.11 12.74 13.17
C GLY A 696 39.16 11.62 13.30
N HIS A 697 38.72 10.37 13.30
CA HIS A 697 39.59 9.20 13.39
C HIS A 697 40.58 9.14 12.21
N VAL A 698 40.09 9.23 10.98
CA VAL A 698 40.93 9.23 9.77
C VAL A 698 41.88 10.42 9.80
N TYR A 699 41.42 11.61 10.18
CA TYR A 699 42.28 12.78 10.28
C TYR A 699 43.46 12.57 11.25
N LEU A 700 43.20 12.03 12.44
CA LEU A 700 44.23 11.74 13.44
C LEU A 700 45.25 10.71 12.96
N THR A 701 44.92 9.82 12.02
CA THR A 701 45.93 8.92 11.42
C THR A 701 46.97 9.66 10.59
N THR A 702 46.67 10.89 10.15
CA THR A 702 47.59 11.71 9.35
C THR A 702 48.58 12.51 10.20
N THR A 703 48.45 12.52 11.52
CA THR A 703 49.27 13.35 12.43
C THR A 703 50.60 12.69 12.82
N GLY A 704 51.00 11.62 12.16
CA GLY A 704 52.28 10.95 12.40
C GLY A 704 53.47 11.71 11.81
N HIS A 705 54.68 11.15 11.96
CA HIS A 705 55.92 11.72 11.41
C HIS A 705 55.87 11.89 9.88
N THR A 706 55.05 11.08 9.20
CA THR A 706 54.58 11.33 7.83
C THR A 706 53.06 11.19 7.78
N VAL A 707 52.42 11.79 6.77
CA VAL A 707 50.97 11.73 6.56
C VAL A 707 50.44 10.29 6.48
N MET A 708 51.26 9.35 6.01
CA MET A 708 50.88 7.94 5.85
C MET A 708 51.47 7.03 6.93
N ALA A 709 52.18 7.55 7.93
CA ALA A 709 52.89 6.75 8.93
C ALA A 709 51.97 5.75 9.64
N HIS A 710 50.90 6.25 10.27
CA HIS A 710 49.98 5.39 11.02
C HIS A 710 49.11 4.52 10.10
N ILE A 711 48.75 5.01 8.90
CA ILE A 711 48.03 4.22 7.90
C ILE A 711 48.88 3.03 7.45
N LYS A 712 50.17 3.25 7.14
CA LYS A 712 51.12 2.22 6.77
C LYS A 712 51.36 1.22 7.90
N ALA A 713 51.41 1.68 9.14
CA ALA A 713 51.47 0.80 10.31
C ALA A 713 50.23 -0.11 10.39
N MET A 714 49.04 0.42 10.11
CA MET A 714 47.79 -0.36 10.14
C MET A 714 47.59 -1.26 8.92
N LEU A 715 48.33 -1.05 7.83
CA LEU A 715 48.36 -1.97 6.68
C LEU A 715 49.40 -3.09 6.87
N THR A 716 50.62 -2.73 7.26
CA THR A 716 51.77 -3.65 7.31
C THR A 716 51.93 -4.34 8.66
N GLY A 717 51.46 -3.73 9.74
CA GLY A 717 51.69 -4.13 11.13
C GLY A 717 52.94 -3.56 11.78
N TRP A 718 53.78 -2.87 11.01
CA TRP A 718 55.07 -2.33 11.46
C TRP A 718 54.99 -0.82 11.67
N GLU A 719 55.35 -0.35 12.85
CA GLU A 719 55.45 1.07 13.19
C GLU A 719 56.92 1.47 13.35
N GLU A 720 57.27 2.65 12.83
CA GLU A 720 58.59 3.26 12.98
C GLU A 720 58.52 4.23 14.18
N VAL A 721 59.32 3.96 15.21
CA VAL A 721 59.41 4.77 16.44
C VAL A 721 60.85 5.17 16.71
N GLU A 722 61.06 6.32 17.34
CA GLU A 722 62.41 6.76 17.76
C GLU A 722 63.07 5.75 18.72
N ALA A 723 64.26 5.28 18.35
CA ALA A 723 65.08 4.34 19.12
C ALA A 723 65.56 4.96 20.43
N VAL A 724 65.53 4.17 21.50
CA VAL A 724 66.04 4.56 22.81
C VAL A 724 67.57 4.49 22.79
N ARG A 725 68.27 5.61 23.04
CA ARG A 725 69.66 5.53 23.51
C ARG A 725 69.63 5.02 24.94
N GLU A 726 70.06 3.79 25.17
CA GLU A 726 70.46 3.36 26.51
C GLU A 726 71.54 4.34 27.01
N GLN A 727 71.23 5.10 28.05
CA GLN A 727 72.26 5.80 28.81
C GLN A 727 73.02 4.73 29.60
N GLN A 728 74.23 4.45 29.15
CA GLN A 728 75.22 3.65 29.84
C GLN A 728 75.82 4.50 30.98
N GLN A 729 75.33 4.27 32.20
CA GLN A 729 75.83 4.72 33.50
C GLN A 729 75.47 3.54 34.44
N ASP A 730 76.35 2.79 35.10
CA ASP A 730 77.73 2.98 35.52
C ASP A 730 78.50 1.65 35.40
N ARG A 731 79.69 1.68 34.80
CA ARG A 731 80.82 0.84 35.20
C ARG A 731 81.96 1.82 35.49
N ASP A 732 82.50 1.69 36.69
CA ASP A 732 83.69 2.33 37.27
C ASP A 732 83.39 3.36 38.40
N SER A 733 84.07 3.11 39.53
CA SER A 733 84.02 3.76 40.86
C SER A 733 83.03 3.09 41.84
N VAL A 734 83.41 2.48 42.98
CA VAL A 734 84.57 2.64 43.88
C VAL A 734 84.75 1.37 44.75
N ASP A 735 85.98 0.86 44.84
CA ASP A 735 86.55 0.21 46.03
C ASP A 735 86.77 1.30 47.10
N GLY A 736 86.17 1.17 48.29
CA GLY A 736 86.33 2.11 49.40
C GLY A 736 85.26 1.99 50.47
#